data_AF-A0A354BTU3-F1
#
_entry.id   AF-A0A354BTU3-F1
#
_cell.length_a   1.000
_cell.length_b   1.000
_cell.length_c   1.000
_cell.angle_alpha   90.00
_cell.angle_beta   90.00
_cell.angle_gamma   90.00
#
_symmetry.space_group_name_H-M   'P 1'
#
loop_
_entity.id
_entity.type
_entity.pdbx_description
1 polymer ?
#
loop_
_entity_poly.entity_id
_entity_poly.type
_entity_poly.pdbx_seq_one_letter_code
_entity_poly.pdbx_strand_id
1 'polypeptide(L)'
;MLKRTLLFFAYVLLLITVTRCVSTKTAATGDPSGRTPGAEREFRAAWVATVANVNWPSKPGLPVEQQKKEAIELLDLLFNNNFNAVIFQVRPQCDAMYQSDLEPWSYYLTGKQGKAPDPYYDPLEFWIKEAHTRGIELHAWLNPYRAHHVSGGEVSDASIVKKRTELVVKLEQGYWWMEPTKQATQDQTYNVVMDLVRRYDLDGIHFDDYFYPYPSYNNDKDFPDEESWQAYQKSGGKLSRGDWRRESVNILVERIYKGIKAEKPYVKFGLSPFGIWRPYNPPSISGFDQHNVLYADARKWLNKGWVDYYSPQLYWQINQIPQSYPLLLGWWKDENKKGRHLWPGISLSIQPVSKLIDETLNQIMVARGMLPESPGVVHWSIGPLQYSPGLAKAISDGPYKKKALVPSSPWLDKKRPVAPEINISPDKDILRVSWVNKDKDAIGRWVVYFKHGSQWNYDIFGNSITSDSVPAFVVNQSLLNRVDPGTITKPEDVLLPLDSIAVSAVDRFGNESALTYRKMSGFSFSDAPALTEILAKFGADKIKPVLPKPFVTPGIDLLVTDHLDLIRGKKVGLITNPSAVGSDLRSSIDILAATPGVNLVALFGAEHGVRGALQGRIIQDGEPDPVTGIPVYSMYGDSFAPKKEWIENLDALIFDIQGVGSAWYTFKYSMSFAMQACAEAGIPFIVLDRPNPLGGRVVEGPLLDTVSIFRHPLPLRHGMTYGELATMWNETEGYGADLTVIKMKGWRRSMLWNETGLLWVMPSPNMGTLETAIVYPGQCLFERTNISEGRGTTKPFLISGSTWIDAEKAAADLNSRGIKGAIFRPVHFIPENSATGSNPRGKPWNMMSHGVEVMVTDPAVFMSVEAAVHTFDAYRKTSPDSLIWSPPAVIKRMDEPGVTAEEIIKACQDQVSEFLKVRQKYLLYR
;
A
#
# COMPACT_ATOMS: atom_id res chain seq x y z
N MET A 1 -25.15 -32.80 -46.05
CA MET A 1 -24.39 -31.54 -46.17
C MET A 1 -24.99 -30.35 -45.41
N LEU A 2 -26.30 -30.27 -45.14
CA LEU A 2 -26.91 -29.10 -44.46
C LEU A 2 -26.61 -28.93 -42.95
N LYS A 3 -26.27 -29.98 -42.21
CA LYS A 3 -26.00 -29.89 -40.75
C LYS A 3 -24.59 -29.38 -40.40
N ARG A 4 -23.60 -29.51 -41.30
CA ARG A 4 -22.23 -29.03 -41.05
C ARG A 4 -22.07 -27.53 -41.32
N THR A 5 -22.87 -26.96 -42.22
CA THR A 5 -22.81 -25.54 -42.57
C THR A 5 -23.46 -24.64 -41.51
N LEU A 6 -24.52 -25.12 -40.84
CA LEU A 6 -25.19 -24.38 -39.75
C LEU A 6 -24.37 -24.32 -38.45
N LEU A 7 -23.62 -25.38 -38.13
CA LEU A 7 -22.72 -25.39 -36.97
C LEU A 7 -21.49 -24.49 -37.16
N PHE A 8 -21.01 -24.33 -38.40
CA PHE A 8 -19.90 -23.42 -38.70
C PHE A 8 -20.33 -21.96 -38.65
N PHE A 9 -21.54 -21.62 -39.12
CA PHE A 9 -22.09 -20.26 -39.02
C PHE A 9 -22.44 -19.87 -37.58
N ALA A 10 -22.91 -20.80 -36.75
CA ALA A 10 -23.13 -20.54 -35.32
C ALA A 10 -21.82 -20.30 -34.56
N TYR A 11 -20.73 -21.01 -34.92
CA TYR A 11 -19.41 -20.81 -34.32
C TYR A 11 -18.77 -19.47 -34.75
N VAL A 12 -18.94 -19.07 -36.01
CA VAL A 12 -18.42 -17.79 -36.52
C VAL A 12 -19.21 -16.59 -35.98
N LEU A 13 -20.54 -16.70 -35.78
CA LEU A 13 -21.31 -15.64 -35.11
C LEU A 13 -20.99 -15.52 -33.62
N LEU A 14 -20.64 -16.63 -32.94
CA LEU A 14 -20.20 -16.62 -31.55
C LEU A 14 -18.77 -16.03 -31.40
N LEU A 15 -17.91 -16.19 -32.41
CA LEU A 15 -16.58 -15.58 -32.45
C LEU A 15 -16.61 -14.09 -32.79
N ILE A 16 -17.61 -13.61 -33.53
CA ILE A 16 -17.73 -12.18 -33.90
C ILE A 16 -18.43 -11.36 -32.80
N THR A 17 -19.21 -11.98 -31.92
CA THR A 17 -19.91 -11.30 -30.80
C THR A 17 -19.11 -11.26 -29.48
N VAL A 18 -17.91 -11.86 -29.45
CA VAL A 18 -16.92 -11.71 -28.36
C VAL A 18 -15.75 -10.83 -28.81
N THR A 19 -16.01 -9.84 -29.68
CA THR A 19 -15.21 -8.61 -29.66
C THR A 19 -15.82 -7.66 -28.65
N ARG A 20 -15.81 -8.06 -27.37
CA ARG A 20 -15.91 -7.08 -26.29
C ARG A 20 -14.73 -6.15 -26.52
N CYS A 21 -15.02 -4.86 -26.71
CA CYS A 21 -14.07 -3.79 -26.45
C CYS A 21 -13.44 -4.06 -25.08
N VAL A 22 -12.30 -4.74 -25.07
CA VAL A 22 -11.36 -4.64 -23.98
C VAL A 22 -10.81 -3.24 -24.13
N SER A 23 -11.54 -2.28 -23.56
CA SER A 23 -10.92 -1.02 -23.17
C SER A 23 -9.85 -1.43 -22.17
N THR A 24 -8.63 -1.58 -22.64
CA THR A 24 -7.45 -1.51 -21.80
C THR A 24 -7.45 -0.10 -21.24
N LYS A 25 -8.21 0.11 -20.15
CA LYS A 25 -7.99 1.28 -19.30
C LYS A 25 -6.57 1.14 -18.80
N THR A 26 -5.66 1.87 -19.43
CA THR A 26 -4.34 2.13 -18.89
C THR A 26 -4.55 2.73 -17.51
N ALA A 27 -4.11 2.01 -16.47
CA ALA A 27 -4.08 2.54 -15.13
C ALA A 27 -3.19 3.79 -15.13
N ALA A 28 -3.75 4.93 -14.72
CA ALA A 28 -3.00 6.14 -14.45
C ALA A 28 -2.28 5.95 -13.11
N THR A 29 -1.18 5.21 -13.13
CA THR A 29 -0.21 5.18 -12.04
C THR A 29 0.90 6.19 -12.37
N GLY A 30 1.23 7.02 -11.38
CA GLY A 30 2.31 8.01 -11.46
C GLY A 30 3.64 7.33 -11.79
N ASP A 31 4.26 7.75 -12.88
CA ASP A 31 5.27 6.98 -13.61
C ASP A 31 6.48 7.88 -13.94
N PRO A 32 7.74 7.45 -13.64
CA PRO A 32 8.97 8.13 -14.05
C PRO A 32 9.26 8.13 -15.57
N SER A 33 8.43 7.49 -16.41
CA SER A 33 8.68 7.24 -17.85
C SER A 33 8.40 8.40 -18.82
N GLY A 34 8.05 9.59 -18.35
CA GLY A 34 7.63 10.70 -19.23
C GLY A 34 6.13 10.76 -19.50
N ARG A 35 5.29 10.19 -18.63
CA ARG A 35 3.84 10.45 -18.63
C ARG A 35 3.51 11.90 -18.22
N THR A 36 2.34 12.35 -18.65
CA THR A 36 1.69 13.59 -18.20
C THR A 36 1.65 13.64 -16.66
N PRO A 37 2.05 14.74 -16.00
CA PRO A 37 1.97 14.82 -14.55
C PRO A 37 0.53 14.72 -14.05
N GLY A 38 0.33 14.16 -12.86
CA GLY A 38 -0.98 14.00 -12.24
C GLY A 38 -0.92 13.96 -10.72
N ALA A 39 -1.82 14.69 -10.08
CA ALA A 39 -1.96 14.74 -8.63
C ALA A 39 -2.67 13.49 -8.10
N GLU A 40 -2.33 13.06 -6.87
CA GLU A 40 -3.08 12.01 -6.18
C GLU A 40 -4.53 12.45 -5.98
N ARG A 41 -5.45 11.48 -6.01
CA ARG A 41 -6.88 11.72 -5.78
C ARG A 41 -7.37 10.85 -4.65
N GLU A 42 -7.86 11.46 -3.58
CA GLU A 42 -8.36 10.78 -2.40
C GLU A 42 -9.20 11.75 -1.55
N PHE A 43 -10.36 11.31 -1.05
CA PHE A 43 -11.15 12.12 -0.12
C PHE A 43 -10.65 11.92 1.32
N ARG A 44 -10.22 13.01 1.95
CA ARG A 44 -9.58 13.00 3.27
C ARG A 44 -10.31 13.99 4.16
N ALA A 45 -11.28 13.47 4.92
CA ALA A 45 -12.17 14.31 5.70
C ALA A 45 -12.15 13.96 7.19
N ALA A 46 -12.52 14.93 8.02
CA ALA A 46 -12.81 14.72 9.44
C ALA A 46 -14.14 15.37 9.81
N TRP A 47 -14.88 14.71 10.70
CA TRP A 47 -16.07 15.32 11.31
C TRP A 47 -15.69 16.28 12.44
N VAL A 48 -16.35 17.44 12.46
CA VAL A 48 -16.30 18.43 13.53
C VAL A 48 -17.69 18.56 14.13
N ALA A 49 -17.89 17.91 15.27
CA ALA A 49 -19.16 17.89 15.99
C ALA A 49 -19.33 19.14 16.87
N THR A 50 -20.52 19.72 16.82
CA THR A 50 -20.90 20.89 17.62
C THR A 50 -21.88 20.56 18.73
N VAL A 51 -22.65 19.48 18.57
CA VAL A 51 -23.49 18.92 19.64
C VAL A 51 -22.64 18.62 20.88
N ALA A 52 -23.16 19.00 22.05
CA ALA A 52 -22.48 18.86 23.34
C ALA A 52 -21.07 19.48 23.38
N ASN A 53 -20.75 20.40 22.45
CA ASN A 53 -19.42 21.00 22.32
C ASN A 53 -18.29 19.96 22.19
N VAL A 54 -18.57 18.81 21.54
CA VAL A 54 -17.60 17.69 21.41
C VAL A 54 -16.30 18.12 20.72
N ASN A 55 -16.37 18.95 19.69
CA ASN A 55 -15.19 19.48 19.01
C ASN A 55 -15.15 21.01 18.94
N TRP A 56 -16.26 21.64 18.55
CA TRP A 56 -16.28 23.09 18.38
C TRP A 56 -17.67 23.71 18.65
N PRO A 57 -17.76 24.92 19.26
CA PRO A 57 -16.69 25.52 20.05
C PRO A 57 -16.39 24.66 21.28
N SER A 58 -15.24 24.84 21.92
CA SER A 58 -14.80 23.99 23.05
C SER A 58 -15.74 24.03 24.26
N LYS A 59 -16.56 25.08 24.38
CA LYS A 59 -17.66 25.21 25.34
C LYS A 59 -18.63 26.30 24.85
N PRO A 60 -19.87 26.37 25.36
CA PRO A 60 -20.78 27.45 25.02
C PRO A 60 -20.34 28.77 25.68
N GLY A 61 -20.70 29.90 25.06
CA GLY A 61 -20.49 31.24 25.62
C GLY A 61 -19.06 31.77 25.46
N LEU A 62 -18.23 31.16 24.61
CA LEU A 62 -16.91 31.69 24.30
C LEU A 62 -16.99 33.06 23.61
N PRO A 63 -16.04 33.98 23.86
CA PRO A 63 -15.89 35.18 23.04
C PRO A 63 -15.73 34.82 21.56
N VAL A 64 -16.31 35.64 20.68
CA VAL A 64 -16.30 35.43 19.23
C VAL A 64 -14.90 35.23 18.66
N GLU A 65 -13.92 36.01 19.14
CA GLU A 65 -12.53 35.88 18.71
C GLU A 65 -11.92 34.53 19.12
N GLN A 66 -12.33 33.96 20.26
CA GLN A 66 -11.91 32.63 20.66
C GLN A 66 -12.59 31.54 19.80
N GLN A 67 -13.88 31.70 19.47
CA GLN A 67 -14.58 30.77 18.57
C GLN A 67 -13.90 30.72 17.20
N LYS A 68 -13.57 31.89 16.62
CA LYS A 68 -12.83 32.01 15.35
C LYS A 68 -11.44 31.39 15.44
N LYS A 69 -10.71 31.66 16.53
CA LYS A 69 -9.38 31.09 16.76
C LYS A 69 -9.42 29.57 16.80
N GLU A 70 -10.34 28.98 17.56
CA GLU A 70 -10.51 27.52 17.64
C GLU A 70 -10.88 26.91 16.27
N ALA A 71 -11.73 27.58 15.49
CA ALA A 71 -12.07 27.15 14.14
C ALA A 71 -10.85 27.16 13.20
N ILE A 72 -10.04 28.22 13.25
CA ILE A 72 -8.78 28.33 12.50
C ILE A 72 -7.81 27.21 12.91
N GLU A 73 -7.64 26.95 14.20
CA GLU A 73 -6.74 25.90 14.70
C GLU A 73 -7.15 24.51 14.19
N LEU A 74 -8.45 24.21 14.15
CA LEU A 74 -8.95 22.95 13.59
C LEU A 74 -8.73 22.86 12.07
N LEU A 75 -8.93 23.94 11.33
CA LEU A 75 -8.68 23.98 9.88
C LEU A 75 -7.18 23.91 9.55
N ASP A 76 -6.33 24.55 10.34
CA ASP A 76 -4.87 24.47 10.23
C ASP A 76 -4.38 23.05 10.54
N LEU A 77 -4.98 22.37 11.53
CA LEU A 77 -4.70 20.97 11.81
C LEU A 77 -4.99 20.10 10.59
N LEU A 78 -6.14 20.27 9.94
CA LEU A 78 -6.49 19.52 8.73
C LEU A 78 -5.56 19.85 7.56
N PHE A 79 -5.31 21.15 7.31
CA PHE A 79 -4.46 21.62 6.22
C PHE A 79 -3.01 21.10 6.36
N ASN A 80 -2.41 21.26 7.53
CA ASN A 80 -1.02 20.85 7.79
C ASN A 80 -0.82 19.33 7.73
N ASN A 81 -1.89 18.54 7.84
CA ASN A 81 -1.87 17.08 7.73
C ASN A 81 -2.48 16.57 6.41
N ASN A 82 -2.56 17.44 5.38
CA ASN A 82 -3.00 17.11 4.01
C ASN A 82 -4.40 16.51 3.91
N PHE A 83 -5.32 16.90 4.82
CA PHE A 83 -6.76 16.70 4.63
C PHE A 83 -7.28 17.72 3.62
N ASN A 84 -8.35 17.36 2.90
CA ASN A 84 -8.92 18.20 1.85
C ASN A 84 -10.42 18.47 2.00
N ALA A 85 -11.04 17.99 3.08
CA ALA A 85 -12.43 18.29 3.41
C ALA A 85 -12.68 18.33 4.93
N VAL A 86 -13.67 19.11 5.35
CA VAL A 86 -14.21 19.16 6.71
C VAL A 86 -15.71 18.95 6.67
N ILE A 87 -16.23 18.08 7.55
CA ILE A 87 -17.66 17.86 7.71
C ILE A 87 -18.10 18.51 9.01
N PHE A 88 -18.67 19.72 8.91
CA PHE A 88 -18.92 20.62 10.04
C PHE A 88 -20.38 20.61 10.46
N GLN A 89 -20.69 20.29 11.72
CA GLN A 89 -22.06 20.19 12.20
C GLN A 89 -22.72 21.57 12.35
N VAL A 90 -23.55 21.96 11.39
CA VAL A 90 -24.24 23.27 11.39
C VAL A 90 -25.62 23.23 12.05
N ARG A 91 -26.22 22.04 12.16
CA ARG A 91 -27.54 21.83 12.76
C ARG A 91 -27.54 20.62 13.72
N PRO A 92 -27.18 20.82 15.00
CA PRO A 92 -27.08 19.72 15.96
C PRO A 92 -28.43 19.28 16.57
N GLN A 93 -29.39 20.20 16.77
CA GLN A 93 -30.69 19.87 17.39
C GLN A 93 -31.85 20.82 16.97
N CYS A 94 -32.13 20.93 15.66
CA CYS A 94 -33.09 21.91 15.11
C CYS A 94 -32.79 23.37 15.52
N ASP A 95 -31.50 23.68 15.60
CA ASP A 95 -30.93 24.98 15.87
C ASP A 95 -29.71 25.19 14.96
N ALA A 96 -29.29 26.45 14.79
CA ALA A 96 -28.39 26.84 13.72
C ALA A 96 -27.06 27.39 14.25
N MET A 97 -25.96 26.89 13.69
CA MET A 97 -24.60 27.46 13.80
C MET A 97 -24.36 28.60 12.80
N TYR A 98 -25.44 29.23 12.34
CA TYR A 98 -25.47 30.20 11.25
C TYR A 98 -26.73 31.06 11.38
N GLN A 99 -26.79 32.20 10.69
CA GLN A 99 -27.98 33.02 10.70
C GLN A 99 -29.10 32.30 9.94
N SER A 100 -30.26 32.14 10.59
CA SER A 100 -31.44 31.48 10.00
C SER A 100 -32.73 32.13 10.47
N ASP A 101 -33.67 32.29 9.53
CA ASP A 101 -35.05 32.68 9.84
C ASP A 101 -35.95 31.46 10.11
N LEU A 102 -35.44 30.25 9.82
CA LEU A 102 -36.18 28.99 9.97
C LEU A 102 -35.90 28.32 11.31
N GLU A 103 -34.70 28.50 11.87
CA GLU A 103 -34.25 27.83 13.10
C GLU A 103 -33.52 28.81 14.03
N PRO A 104 -33.67 28.66 15.36
CA PRO A 104 -33.01 29.54 16.32
C PRO A 104 -31.49 29.30 16.35
N TRP A 105 -30.72 30.31 16.74
CA TRP A 105 -29.30 30.15 17.04
C TRP A 105 -29.04 29.01 18.04
N SER A 106 -27.97 28.25 17.80
CA SER A 106 -27.67 27.08 18.62
C SER A 106 -27.26 27.43 20.04
N TYR A 107 -27.77 26.64 20.99
CA TYR A 107 -27.34 26.69 22.40
C TYR A 107 -25.81 26.54 22.54
N TYR A 108 -25.20 25.66 21.73
CA TYR A 108 -23.78 25.33 21.87
C TYR A 108 -22.83 26.49 21.47
N LEU A 109 -23.33 27.58 20.87
CA LEU A 109 -22.54 28.80 20.64
C LEU A 109 -22.47 29.69 21.88
N THR A 110 -23.61 30.03 22.46
CA THR A 110 -23.72 31.13 23.43
C THR A 110 -24.15 30.71 24.82
N GLY A 111 -24.57 29.45 24.99
CA GLY A 111 -25.22 28.95 26.20
C GLY A 111 -26.68 29.39 26.32
N LYS A 112 -27.24 30.04 25.30
CA LYS A 112 -28.65 30.43 25.24
C LYS A 112 -29.19 30.25 23.82
N GLN A 113 -30.06 29.26 23.64
CA GLN A 113 -30.71 29.03 22.34
C GLN A 113 -31.46 30.27 21.86
N GLY A 114 -31.36 30.57 20.56
CA GLY A 114 -31.93 31.76 19.93
C GLY A 114 -31.09 33.03 20.08
N LYS A 115 -30.01 33.03 20.85
CA LYS A 115 -29.10 34.18 20.97
C LYS A 115 -27.93 34.06 19.98
N ALA A 116 -27.78 35.06 19.12
CA ALA A 116 -26.64 35.20 18.22
C ALA A 116 -25.32 35.44 18.99
N PRO A 117 -24.16 35.10 18.39
CA PRO A 117 -22.86 35.53 18.92
C PRO A 117 -22.76 37.05 19.08
N ASP A 118 -21.96 37.51 20.04
CA ASP A 118 -21.74 38.93 20.34
C ASP A 118 -20.24 39.21 20.57
N PRO A 119 -19.59 40.09 19.77
CA PRO A 119 -20.13 40.84 18.63
C PRO A 119 -20.62 39.91 17.50
N TYR A 120 -21.62 40.36 16.74
CA TYR A 120 -22.24 39.55 15.70
C TYR A 120 -21.22 39.03 14.67
N TYR A 121 -21.31 37.73 14.37
CA TYR A 121 -20.77 37.13 13.15
C TYR A 121 -21.60 35.89 12.79
N ASP A 122 -21.60 35.51 11.52
CA ASP A 122 -22.13 34.22 11.07
C ASP A 122 -21.00 33.17 11.11
N PRO A 123 -21.08 32.15 11.98
CA PRO A 123 -20.02 31.15 12.07
C PRO A 123 -19.86 30.31 10.80
N LEU A 124 -20.94 29.92 10.13
CA LEU A 124 -20.83 29.07 8.93
C LEU A 124 -20.16 29.83 7.78
N GLU A 125 -20.50 31.10 7.58
CA GLU A 125 -19.82 31.94 6.59
C GLU A 125 -18.31 32.04 6.87
N PHE A 126 -17.95 32.24 8.13
CA PHE A 126 -16.55 32.26 8.57
C PHE A 126 -15.83 30.93 8.29
N TRP A 127 -16.44 29.80 8.69
CA TRP A 127 -15.88 28.46 8.46
C TRP A 127 -15.68 28.15 6.97
N ILE A 128 -16.63 28.53 6.10
CA ILE A 128 -16.52 28.34 4.64
C ILE A 128 -15.33 29.11 4.10
N LYS A 129 -15.24 30.40 4.42
CA LYS A 129 -14.15 31.27 3.95
C LYS A 129 -12.78 30.75 4.37
N GLU A 130 -12.62 30.38 5.65
CA GLU A 130 -11.35 29.90 6.18
C GLU A 130 -10.97 28.51 5.62
N ALA A 131 -11.95 27.63 5.40
CA ALA A 131 -11.72 26.33 4.77
C ALA A 131 -11.29 26.49 3.30
N HIS A 132 -12.01 27.30 2.51
CA HIS A 132 -11.72 27.53 1.10
C HIS A 132 -10.36 28.19 0.87
N THR A 133 -9.98 29.12 1.75
CA THR A 133 -8.64 29.76 1.71
C THR A 133 -7.52 28.74 1.86
N ARG A 134 -7.75 27.65 2.60
CA ARG A 134 -6.83 26.52 2.78
C ARG A 134 -6.97 25.42 1.72
N GLY A 135 -7.90 25.56 0.78
CA GLY A 135 -8.21 24.50 -0.18
C GLY A 135 -8.88 23.27 0.46
N ILE A 136 -9.63 23.46 1.55
CA ILE A 136 -10.45 22.43 2.21
C ILE A 136 -11.91 22.59 1.76
N GLU A 137 -12.55 21.52 1.31
CA GLU A 137 -14.00 21.52 1.02
C GLU A 137 -14.80 21.57 2.34
N LEU A 138 -15.84 22.40 2.41
CA LEU A 138 -16.74 22.44 3.57
C LEU A 138 -18.08 21.77 3.27
N HIS A 139 -18.36 20.72 4.03
CA HIS A 139 -19.62 19.99 3.98
C HIS A 139 -20.44 20.30 5.24
N ALA A 140 -21.57 20.96 5.06
CA ALA A 140 -22.48 21.29 6.16
C ALA A 140 -23.21 20.03 6.63
N TRP A 141 -22.97 19.62 7.88
CA TRP A 141 -23.58 18.47 8.52
C TRP A 141 -24.80 18.86 9.34
N LEU A 142 -25.91 18.17 9.09
CA LEU A 142 -27.17 18.35 9.80
C LEU A 142 -27.63 17.02 10.39
N ASN A 143 -28.13 17.07 11.61
CA ASN A 143 -29.04 16.04 12.11
C ASN A 143 -30.44 16.37 11.58
N PRO A 144 -31.14 15.47 10.85
CA PRO A 144 -32.41 15.81 10.18
C PRO A 144 -33.61 15.92 11.12
N TYR A 145 -33.64 15.22 12.27
CA TYR A 145 -34.86 15.07 13.07
C TYR A 145 -34.72 15.37 14.56
N ARG A 146 -33.51 15.37 15.14
CA ARG A 146 -33.32 15.68 16.56
C ARG A 146 -33.79 17.11 16.85
N ALA A 147 -34.83 17.25 17.67
CA ALA A 147 -35.40 18.53 18.06
C ALA A 147 -34.82 19.09 19.36
N HIS A 148 -34.30 18.21 20.22
CA HIS A 148 -33.60 18.59 21.44
C HIS A 148 -32.67 17.47 21.92
N HIS A 149 -31.48 17.85 22.36
CA HIS A 149 -30.48 16.99 22.99
C HIS A 149 -30.41 17.29 24.49
N VAL A 150 -30.12 16.29 25.33
CA VAL A 150 -30.03 16.43 26.80
C VAL A 150 -28.98 17.44 27.29
N SER A 151 -27.97 17.72 26.48
CA SER A 151 -26.95 18.73 26.74
C SER A 151 -27.26 20.11 26.12
N GLY A 152 -28.43 20.25 25.49
CA GLY A 152 -28.85 21.42 24.73
C GLY A 152 -29.43 22.56 25.56
N GLY A 153 -29.23 22.54 26.89
CA GLY A 153 -29.82 23.51 27.82
C GLY A 153 -31.32 23.33 28.03
N GLU A 154 -32.00 24.34 28.57
CA GLU A 154 -33.46 24.33 28.69
C GLU A 154 -34.15 24.57 27.34
N VAL A 155 -35.32 23.95 27.15
CA VAL A 155 -36.16 24.18 25.97
C VAL A 155 -36.69 25.61 25.95
N SER A 156 -36.08 26.46 25.13
CA SER A 156 -36.44 27.87 24.98
C SER A 156 -37.74 28.10 24.19
N ASP A 157 -38.36 29.26 24.32
CA ASP A 157 -39.54 29.65 23.52
C ASP A 157 -39.22 29.82 22.02
N ALA A 158 -37.93 29.92 21.69
CA ALA A 158 -37.47 29.93 20.31
C ALA A 158 -37.41 28.52 19.70
N SER A 159 -37.39 27.47 20.53
CA SER A 159 -37.25 26.06 20.13
C SER A 159 -38.44 25.59 19.29
N ILE A 160 -38.16 24.72 18.31
CA ILE A 160 -39.18 24.00 17.56
C ILE A 160 -40.10 23.18 18.47
N VAL A 161 -39.58 22.71 19.61
CA VAL A 161 -40.34 21.93 20.61
C VAL A 161 -41.54 22.72 21.14
N LYS A 162 -41.41 24.05 21.28
CA LYS A 162 -42.51 24.92 21.73
C LYS A 162 -43.26 25.59 20.58
N LYS A 163 -42.56 25.97 19.50
CA LYS A 163 -43.16 26.68 18.37
C LYS A 163 -44.01 25.78 17.46
N ARG A 164 -43.65 24.50 17.37
CA ARG A 164 -44.23 23.53 16.43
C ARG A 164 -44.46 22.20 17.15
N THR A 165 -45.28 22.24 18.21
CA THR A 165 -45.57 21.08 19.07
C THR A 165 -46.16 19.91 18.31
N GLU A 166 -46.81 20.17 17.17
CA GLU A 166 -47.39 19.15 16.30
C GLU A 166 -46.35 18.32 15.55
N LEU A 167 -45.09 18.78 15.46
CA LEU A 167 -44.01 18.09 14.76
C LEU A 167 -43.18 17.18 15.66
N VAL A 168 -43.19 17.40 16.97
CA VAL A 168 -42.23 16.79 17.89
C VAL A 168 -42.87 15.82 18.86
N VAL A 169 -42.08 14.86 19.31
CA VAL A 169 -42.40 13.94 20.39
C VAL A 169 -41.30 13.95 21.45
N LYS A 170 -41.70 13.80 22.71
CA LYS A 170 -40.78 13.68 23.84
C LYS A 170 -40.40 12.22 24.04
N LEU A 171 -39.12 11.95 24.26
CA LEU A 171 -38.59 10.63 24.61
C LEU A 171 -38.20 10.58 26.10
N GLU A 172 -38.14 9.39 26.69
CA GLU A 172 -37.96 9.23 28.14
C GLU A 172 -36.65 9.80 28.69
N GLN A 173 -35.55 9.70 27.93
CA GLN A 173 -34.23 10.19 28.36
C GLN A 173 -34.05 11.71 28.17
N GLY A 174 -35.13 12.48 28.03
CA GLY A 174 -35.08 13.94 27.90
C GLY A 174 -34.82 14.46 26.47
N TYR A 175 -34.67 13.57 25.50
CA TYR A 175 -34.59 13.94 24.09
C TYR A 175 -35.95 14.35 23.52
N TRP A 176 -35.93 15.20 22.51
CA TRP A 176 -37.10 15.43 21.64
C TRP A 176 -36.72 15.14 20.19
N TRP A 177 -37.68 14.60 19.45
CA TRP A 177 -37.50 14.18 18.07
C TRP A 177 -38.64 14.69 17.21
N MET A 178 -38.34 15.20 16.02
CA MET A 178 -39.36 15.45 15.01
C MET A 178 -39.84 14.12 14.44
N GLU A 179 -41.15 13.96 14.29
CA GLU A 179 -41.75 12.75 13.74
C GLU A 179 -41.54 12.68 12.21
N PRO A 180 -40.75 11.70 11.69
CA PRO A 180 -40.36 11.69 10.28
C PRO A 180 -41.51 11.46 9.27
N THR A 181 -42.61 10.87 9.72
CA THR A 181 -43.79 10.52 8.89
C THR A 181 -44.69 11.71 8.60
N LYS A 182 -44.51 12.84 9.29
CA LYS A 182 -45.30 14.06 9.03
C LYS A 182 -44.73 14.84 7.86
N GLN A 183 -45.58 15.21 6.91
CA GLN A 183 -45.20 16.05 5.76
C GLN A 183 -44.56 17.38 6.21
N ALA A 184 -45.10 18.01 7.25
CA ALA A 184 -44.57 19.27 7.77
C ALA A 184 -43.16 19.13 8.40
N THR A 185 -42.81 17.96 8.96
CA THR A 185 -41.43 17.65 9.38
C THR A 185 -40.50 17.58 8.18
N GLN A 186 -40.93 16.90 7.12
CA GLN A 186 -40.16 16.78 5.88
C GLN A 186 -39.97 18.14 5.21
N ASP A 187 -41.01 18.98 5.19
CA ASP A 187 -40.95 20.35 4.66
C ASP A 187 -39.99 21.23 5.46
N GLN A 188 -40.04 21.17 6.80
CA GLN A 188 -39.11 21.92 7.65
C GLN A 188 -37.65 21.56 7.33
N THR A 189 -37.30 20.28 7.36
CA THR A 189 -35.92 19.83 7.09
C THR A 189 -35.50 20.13 5.65
N TYR A 190 -36.38 19.93 4.67
CA TYR A 190 -36.10 20.27 3.27
C TYR A 190 -35.83 21.77 3.10
N ASN A 191 -36.67 22.63 3.68
CA ASN A 191 -36.52 24.08 3.57
C ASN A 191 -35.22 24.57 4.20
N VAL A 192 -34.83 24.01 5.36
CA VAL A 192 -33.55 24.31 6.01
C VAL A 192 -32.35 23.92 5.12
N VAL A 193 -32.38 22.73 4.53
CA VAL A 193 -31.31 22.30 3.60
C VAL A 193 -31.25 23.21 2.38
N MET A 194 -32.39 23.54 1.78
CA MET A 194 -32.42 24.38 0.58
C MET A 194 -32.03 25.83 0.86
N ASP A 195 -32.33 26.35 2.05
CA ASP A 195 -31.88 27.66 2.50
C ASP A 195 -30.34 27.72 2.58
N LEU A 196 -29.72 26.72 3.20
CA LEU A 196 -28.26 26.59 3.27
C LEU A 196 -27.63 26.52 1.87
N VAL A 197 -28.16 25.66 1.00
CA VAL A 197 -27.66 25.49 -0.37
C VAL A 197 -27.75 26.79 -1.15
N ARG A 198 -28.83 27.57 -0.99
CA ARG A 198 -28.99 28.85 -1.70
C ARG A 198 -28.00 29.91 -1.22
N ARG A 199 -27.92 30.12 0.10
CA ARG A 199 -27.23 31.28 0.68
C ARG A 199 -25.74 31.09 0.85
N TYR A 200 -25.27 29.88 1.14
CA TYR A 200 -23.86 29.64 1.47
C TYR A 200 -23.11 28.97 0.30
N ASP A 201 -21.82 29.24 0.19
CA ASP A 201 -20.92 28.62 -0.78
C ASP A 201 -20.41 27.26 -0.26
N LEU A 202 -21.31 26.30 -0.14
CA LEU A 202 -21.00 24.97 0.37
C LEU A 202 -20.45 24.06 -0.74
N ASP A 203 -19.58 23.13 -0.37
CA ASP A 203 -19.14 22.05 -1.27
C ASP A 203 -19.99 20.80 -1.10
N GLY A 204 -20.64 20.65 0.06
CA GLY A 204 -21.60 19.57 0.28
C GLY A 204 -22.58 19.79 1.44
N ILE A 205 -23.62 18.97 1.43
CA ILE A 205 -24.56 18.73 2.52
C ILE A 205 -24.35 17.30 3.02
N HIS A 206 -24.36 17.10 4.33
CA HIS A 206 -24.13 15.81 4.95
C HIS A 206 -25.17 15.48 6.02
N PHE A 207 -25.77 14.29 5.98
CA PHE A 207 -26.48 13.74 7.14
C PHE A 207 -25.71 12.57 7.75
N ASP A 208 -25.80 12.45 9.06
CA ASP A 208 -25.27 11.33 9.85
C ASP A 208 -26.29 10.18 9.95
N ASP A 209 -26.20 9.39 11.02
CA ASP A 209 -26.93 8.13 11.20
C ASP A 209 -28.28 8.29 11.93
N TYR A 210 -28.65 9.49 12.36
CA TYR A 210 -29.84 9.71 13.17
C TYR A 210 -31.09 9.97 12.31
N PHE A 211 -31.79 8.89 11.96
CA PHE A 211 -33.11 8.95 11.30
C PHE A 211 -34.23 8.85 12.35
N TYR A 212 -34.70 7.64 12.68
CA TYR A 212 -35.38 7.43 13.96
C TYR A 212 -34.35 7.36 15.10
N PRO A 213 -34.73 7.67 16.34
CA PRO A 213 -33.79 7.70 17.46
C PRO A 213 -33.28 6.30 17.80
N TYR A 214 -32.08 6.22 18.39
CA TYR A 214 -31.61 5.00 19.01
C TYR A 214 -32.57 4.57 20.14
N PRO A 215 -32.85 3.27 20.31
CA PRO A 215 -33.79 2.76 21.33
C PRO A 215 -33.49 3.25 22.76
N SER A 216 -32.20 3.38 23.09
CA SER A 216 -31.74 3.87 24.39
C SER A 216 -32.23 5.28 24.73
N TYR A 217 -32.59 6.11 23.75
CA TYR A 217 -33.13 7.46 24.00
C TYR A 217 -34.57 7.42 24.51
N ASN A 218 -35.27 6.30 24.33
CA ASN A 218 -36.65 6.11 24.74
C ASN A 218 -36.83 4.88 25.64
N ASN A 219 -35.78 4.47 26.38
CA ASN A 219 -35.79 3.26 27.23
C ASN A 219 -36.30 2.02 26.49
N ASP A 220 -35.86 1.84 25.25
CA ASP A 220 -36.22 0.73 24.36
C ASP A 220 -37.72 0.63 24.03
N LYS A 221 -38.52 1.66 24.35
CA LYS A 221 -39.92 1.77 23.92
C LYS A 221 -39.99 2.19 22.46
N ASP A 222 -41.02 1.71 21.76
CA ASP A 222 -41.26 2.09 20.36
C ASP A 222 -41.47 3.60 20.21
N PHE A 223 -41.17 4.13 19.03
CA PHE A 223 -41.30 5.55 18.73
C PHE A 223 -42.78 5.99 18.80
N PRO A 224 -43.09 7.11 19.48
CA PRO A 224 -44.47 7.49 19.78
C PRO A 224 -45.19 8.18 18.60
N ASP A 225 -45.35 7.46 17.48
CA ASP A 225 -46.05 7.91 16.26
C ASP A 225 -47.40 7.18 16.03
N GLU A 226 -48.00 6.63 17.10
CA GLU A 226 -49.22 5.83 17.01
C GLU A 226 -50.40 6.58 16.39
N GLU A 227 -50.55 7.87 16.70
CA GLU A 227 -51.63 8.69 16.14
C GLU A 227 -51.53 8.79 14.61
N SER A 228 -50.34 9.13 14.08
CA SER A 228 -50.09 9.21 12.64
C SER A 228 -50.17 7.84 11.97
N TRP A 229 -49.75 6.77 12.66
CA TRP A 229 -49.88 5.41 12.16
C TRP A 229 -51.36 5.02 11.97
N GLN A 230 -52.20 5.27 12.97
CA GLN A 230 -53.64 5.03 12.88
C GLN A 230 -54.31 5.88 11.79
N ALA A 231 -53.88 7.14 11.64
CA ALA A 231 -54.36 8.01 10.56
C ALA A 231 -53.99 7.45 9.18
N TYR A 232 -52.75 6.98 9.00
CA TYR A 232 -52.29 6.33 7.77
C TYR A 232 -53.13 5.09 7.44
N GLN A 233 -53.36 4.21 8.42
CA GLN A 233 -54.20 3.02 8.24
C GLN A 233 -55.64 3.38 7.85
N LYS A 234 -56.26 4.36 8.53
CA LYS A 234 -57.62 4.85 8.21
C LYS A 234 -57.73 5.44 6.80
N SER A 235 -56.67 6.07 6.31
CA SER A 235 -56.62 6.61 4.94
C SER A 235 -56.41 5.55 3.85
N GLY A 236 -56.35 4.26 4.20
CA GLY A 236 -56.15 3.15 3.27
C GLY A 236 -54.69 2.77 3.02
N GLY A 237 -53.78 3.16 3.93
CA GLY A 237 -52.37 2.79 3.90
C GLY A 237 -52.14 1.26 3.89
N LYS A 238 -51.18 0.81 3.07
CA LYS A 238 -50.93 -0.62 2.82
C LYS A 238 -49.56 -1.13 3.28
N LEU A 239 -48.64 -0.22 3.62
CA LEU A 239 -47.30 -0.59 4.10
C LEU A 239 -47.38 -1.14 5.52
N SER A 240 -46.44 -2.01 5.89
CA SER A 240 -46.20 -2.31 7.31
C SER A 240 -45.74 -1.03 8.03
N ARG A 241 -45.91 -0.94 9.35
CA ARG A 241 -45.47 0.26 10.10
C ARG A 241 -43.99 0.56 9.88
N GLY A 242 -43.13 -0.47 9.87
CA GLY A 242 -41.71 -0.30 9.59
C GLY A 242 -41.43 0.18 8.16
N ASP A 243 -42.14 -0.34 7.16
CA ASP A 243 -41.99 0.13 5.78
C ASP A 243 -42.54 1.54 5.57
N TRP A 244 -43.61 1.90 6.26
CA TRP A 244 -44.16 3.26 6.27
C TRP A 244 -43.19 4.27 6.88
N ARG A 245 -42.55 3.92 8.01
CA ARG A 245 -41.48 4.72 8.63
C ARG A 245 -40.29 4.88 7.67
N ARG A 246 -39.80 3.79 7.08
CA ARG A 246 -38.71 3.82 6.09
C ARG A 246 -39.07 4.65 4.86
N GLU A 247 -40.27 4.50 4.32
CA GLU A 247 -40.69 5.21 3.11
C GLU A 247 -40.80 6.71 3.35
N SER A 248 -41.22 7.14 4.54
CA SER A 248 -41.23 8.55 4.91
C SER A 248 -39.83 9.16 4.89
N VAL A 249 -38.83 8.42 5.40
CA VAL A 249 -37.41 8.85 5.33
C VAL A 249 -36.89 8.82 3.89
N ASN A 250 -37.24 7.78 3.10
CA ASN A 250 -36.86 7.67 1.69
C ASN A 250 -37.31 8.89 0.88
N ILE A 251 -38.56 9.34 1.07
CA ILE A 251 -39.13 10.49 0.38
C ILE A 251 -38.31 11.75 0.68
N LEU A 252 -37.96 11.99 1.95
CA LEU A 252 -37.15 13.15 2.33
C LEU A 252 -35.75 13.09 1.69
N VAL A 253 -35.07 11.95 1.78
CA VAL A 253 -33.72 11.75 1.22
C VAL A 253 -33.71 11.99 -0.29
N GLU A 254 -34.66 11.39 -1.03
CA GLU A 254 -34.79 11.58 -2.48
C GLU A 254 -35.09 13.04 -2.82
N ARG A 255 -36.01 13.68 -2.09
CA ARG A 255 -36.40 15.07 -2.32
C ARG A 255 -35.25 16.02 -2.09
N ILE A 256 -34.48 15.83 -1.01
CA ILE A 256 -33.28 16.63 -0.72
C ILE A 256 -32.25 16.48 -1.82
N TYR A 257 -31.92 15.24 -2.21
CA TYR A 257 -30.95 15.01 -3.29
C TYR A 257 -31.38 15.76 -4.56
N LYS A 258 -32.62 15.57 -5.03
CA LYS A 258 -33.14 16.23 -6.23
C LYS A 258 -33.15 17.76 -6.08
N GLY A 259 -33.54 18.28 -4.92
CA GLY A 259 -33.55 19.71 -4.63
C GLY A 259 -32.16 20.34 -4.72
N ILE A 260 -31.16 19.73 -4.07
CA ILE A 260 -29.76 20.18 -4.12
C ILE A 260 -29.26 20.18 -5.56
N LYS A 261 -29.46 19.08 -6.30
CA LYS A 261 -29.00 18.97 -7.68
C LYS A 261 -29.66 20.00 -8.62
N ALA A 262 -30.91 20.36 -8.37
CA ALA A 262 -31.62 21.37 -9.15
C ALA A 262 -31.15 22.80 -8.85
N GLU A 263 -30.74 23.09 -7.60
CA GLU A 263 -30.31 24.42 -7.17
C GLU A 263 -28.82 24.67 -7.46
N LYS A 264 -27.94 23.79 -6.98
CA LYS A 264 -26.48 23.87 -7.18
C LYS A 264 -25.94 22.46 -7.46
N PRO A 265 -25.84 22.04 -8.74
CA PRO A 265 -25.47 20.67 -9.12
C PRO A 265 -24.15 20.17 -8.50
N TYR A 266 -23.20 21.07 -8.27
CA TYR A 266 -21.88 20.76 -7.70
C TYR A 266 -21.88 20.50 -6.19
N VAL A 267 -22.90 20.95 -5.44
CA VAL A 267 -22.98 20.75 -3.99
C VAL A 267 -23.28 19.28 -3.71
N LYS A 268 -22.31 18.52 -3.21
CA LYS A 268 -22.43 17.07 -3.02
C LYS A 268 -23.43 16.75 -1.90
N PHE A 269 -24.29 15.74 -2.07
CA PHE A 269 -25.09 15.22 -0.96
C PHE A 269 -24.49 13.93 -0.41
N GLY A 270 -24.13 13.93 0.87
CA GLY A 270 -23.52 12.82 1.57
C GLY A 270 -24.39 12.24 2.67
N LEU A 271 -24.31 10.92 2.86
CA LEU A 271 -24.94 10.22 3.98
C LEU A 271 -23.92 9.36 4.71
N SER A 272 -23.92 9.44 6.04
CA SER A 272 -23.12 8.61 6.95
C SER A 272 -24.04 7.76 7.85
N PRO A 273 -24.68 6.73 7.29
CA PRO A 273 -25.51 5.83 8.07
C PRO A 273 -24.66 4.90 8.94
N PHE A 274 -25.30 4.19 9.87
CA PHE A 274 -24.65 3.15 10.64
C PHE A 274 -23.95 2.12 9.73
N GLY A 275 -22.84 1.52 10.19
CA GLY A 275 -22.01 0.68 9.33
C GLY A 275 -22.65 -0.64 8.88
N ILE A 276 -23.61 -1.19 9.64
CA ILE A 276 -24.30 -2.45 9.34
C ILE A 276 -25.69 -2.15 8.82
N TRP A 277 -26.00 -2.50 7.56
CA TRP A 277 -27.38 -2.37 7.03
C TRP A 277 -28.35 -3.25 7.81
N ARG A 278 -28.03 -4.55 7.85
CA ARG A 278 -28.74 -5.59 8.61
C ARG A 278 -27.73 -6.64 9.04
N PRO A 279 -27.91 -7.30 10.20
CA PRO A 279 -27.06 -8.43 10.57
C PRO A 279 -27.11 -9.52 9.49
N TYR A 280 -26.04 -10.29 9.38
CA TYR A 280 -25.81 -11.38 8.43
C TYR A 280 -25.74 -10.94 6.96
N ASN A 281 -25.39 -9.67 6.71
CA ASN A 281 -25.16 -9.11 5.38
C ASN A 281 -23.79 -8.38 5.35
N PRO A 282 -22.69 -9.07 5.00
CA PRO A 282 -22.58 -10.46 4.57
C PRO A 282 -22.75 -11.48 5.72
N PRO A 283 -22.94 -12.79 5.45
CA PRO A 283 -23.34 -13.79 6.45
C PRO A 283 -22.51 -13.85 7.74
N SER A 284 -21.24 -13.44 7.71
CA SER A 284 -20.34 -13.40 8.86
C SER A 284 -20.52 -12.19 9.77
N ILE A 285 -21.20 -11.13 9.31
CA ILE A 285 -21.42 -9.90 10.08
C ILE A 285 -22.62 -10.07 11.01
N SER A 286 -22.54 -9.56 12.23
CA SER A 286 -23.66 -9.49 13.17
C SER A 286 -23.66 -8.16 13.92
N GLY A 287 -24.76 -7.83 14.59
CA GLY A 287 -24.88 -6.59 15.35
C GLY A 287 -26.19 -5.85 15.04
N PHE A 288 -26.13 -4.53 15.17
CA PHE A 288 -27.29 -3.65 15.13
C PHE A 288 -27.95 -3.60 13.74
N ASP A 289 -29.28 -3.75 13.68
CA ASP A 289 -30.09 -3.70 12.45
C ASP A 289 -30.63 -2.27 12.24
N GLN A 290 -29.86 -1.41 11.58
CA GLN A 290 -30.30 -0.02 11.35
C GLN A 290 -31.58 0.07 10.50
N HIS A 291 -31.83 -0.92 9.64
CA HIS A 291 -32.99 -0.93 8.75
C HIS A 291 -34.30 -1.10 9.50
N ASN A 292 -34.30 -1.88 10.59
CA ASN A 292 -35.47 -2.10 11.42
C ASN A 292 -35.51 -1.23 12.67
N VAL A 293 -34.37 -0.76 13.16
CA VAL A 293 -34.31 0.02 14.40
C VAL A 293 -34.32 1.53 14.13
N LEU A 294 -33.46 2.02 13.23
CA LEU A 294 -33.40 3.44 12.86
C LEU A 294 -34.30 3.78 11.67
N TYR A 295 -34.95 2.76 11.08
CA TYR A 295 -35.72 2.85 9.84
C TYR A 295 -34.95 3.56 8.71
N ALA A 296 -33.63 3.36 8.70
CA ALA A 296 -32.75 3.85 7.66
C ALA A 296 -32.67 2.80 6.54
N ASP A 297 -33.28 3.07 5.39
CA ASP A 297 -33.13 2.23 4.20
C ASP A 297 -31.85 2.57 3.43
N ALA A 298 -30.74 2.53 4.17
CA ALA A 298 -29.42 2.99 3.78
C ALA A 298 -28.96 2.35 2.45
N ARG A 299 -29.24 1.05 2.30
CA ARG A 299 -29.02 0.30 1.05
C ARG A 299 -29.82 0.86 -0.13
N LYS A 300 -31.11 1.17 0.04
CA LYS A 300 -31.95 1.72 -1.05
C LYS A 300 -31.40 3.06 -1.54
N TRP A 301 -30.98 3.95 -0.64
CA TRP A 301 -30.47 5.28 -1.02
C TRP A 301 -29.21 5.19 -1.89
N LEU A 302 -28.26 4.33 -1.50
CA LEU A 302 -27.06 4.06 -2.28
C LEU A 302 -27.39 3.40 -3.63
N ASN A 303 -28.24 2.36 -3.65
CA ASN A 303 -28.59 1.62 -4.86
C ASN A 303 -29.35 2.49 -5.87
N LYS A 304 -30.16 3.44 -5.40
CA LYS A 304 -30.86 4.42 -6.22
C LYS A 304 -29.98 5.60 -6.64
N GLY A 305 -28.87 5.83 -5.93
CA GLY A 305 -27.95 6.93 -6.19
C GLY A 305 -28.48 8.28 -5.73
N TRP A 306 -29.30 8.30 -4.66
CA TRP A 306 -29.81 9.51 -4.00
C TRP A 306 -28.78 10.15 -3.06
N VAL A 307 -27.52 10.04 -3.45
CA VAL A 307 -26.32 10.56 -2.79
C VAL A 307 -25.24 10.72 -3.85
N ASP A 308 -24.29 11.62 -3.58
CA ASP A 308 -23.04 11.75 -4.33
C ASP A 308 -21.91 11.01 -3.63
N TYR A 309 -21.91 10.98 -2.29
CA TYR A 309 -21.01 10.15 -1.51
C TYR A 309 -21.70 9.44 -0.36
N TYR A 310 -21.13 8.31 0.03
CA TYR A 310 -21.66 7.44 1.04
C TYR A 310 -20.55 7.08 2.03
N SER A 311 -20.81 7.28 3.32
CA SER A 311 -19.80 7.17 4.38
C SER A 311 -20.29 6.28 5.51
N PRO A 312 -20.51 4.97 5.27
CA PRO A 312 -21.00 4.07 6.31
C PRO A 312 -20.02 4.08 7.49
N GLN A 313 -20.56 4.15 8.71
CA GLN A 313 -19.78 4.25 9.95
C GLN A 313 -19.15 2.89 10.30
N LEU A 314 -18.00 2.58 9.71
CA LEU A 314 -17.26 1.32 9.89
C LEU A 314 -16.28 1.46 11.06
N TYR A 315 -16.81 1.66 12.27
CA TYR A 315 -16.02 2.03 13.46
C TYR A 315 -15.36 0.86 14.19
N TRP A 316 -15.22 -0.29 13.53
CA TRP A 316 -14.71 -1.52 14.10
C TRP A 316 -13.34 -1.88 13.52
N GLN A 317 -12.61 -2.73 14.21
CA GLN A 317 -11.27 -3.12 13.79
C GLN A 317 -11.31 -4.02 12.55
N ILE A 318 -10.21 -4.07 11.80
CA ILE A 318 -10.03 -4.96 10.65
C ILE A 318 -10.25 -6.43 11.04
N ASN A 319 -9.73 -6.84 12.19
CA ASN A 319 -9.79 -8.23 12.68
C ASN A 319 -10.97 -8.49 13.65
N GLN A 320 -11.89 -7.55 13.84
CA GLN A 320 -13.07 -7.76 14.67
C GLN A 320 -14.12 -8.57 13.88
N ILE A 321 -13.99 -9.90 13.89
CA ILE A 321 -14.75 -10.83 13.03
C ILE A 321 -16.24 -10.46 12.86
N PRO A 322 -17.02 -10.21 13.93
CA PRO A 322 -18.46 -9.98 13.79
C PRO A 322 -18.82 -8.62 13.15
N GLN A 323 -17.88 -7.68 13.06
CA GLN A 323 -18.06 -6.34 12.47
C GLN A 323 -16.85 -5.91 11.62
N SER A 324 -16.16 -6.86 10.98
CA SER A 324 -14.86 -6.61 10.34
C SER A 324 -14.93 -5.48 9.31
N TYR A 325 -14.08 -4.46 9.48
CA TYR A 325 -13.98 -3.30 8.58
C TYR A 325 -13.89 -3.68 7.09
N PRO A 326 -12.92 -4.51 6.62
CA PRO A 326 -12.82 -4.84 5.20
C PRO A 326 -14.03 -5.62 4.67
N LEU A 327 -14.67 -6.48 5.48
CA LEU A 327 -15.84 -7.23 5.05
C LEU A 327 -17.06 -6.31 4.83
N LEU A 328 -17.28 -5.37 5.75
CA LEU A 328 -18.32 -4.36 5.61
C LEU A 328 -18.05 -3.40 4.45
N LEU A 329 -16.80 -2.98 4.28
CA LEU A 329 -16.41 -2.12 3.15
C LEU A 329 -16.65 -2.82 1.80
N GLY A 330 -16.26 -4.09 1.70
CA GLY A 330 -16.50 -4.92 0.51
C GLY A 330 -17.99 -5.06 0.21
N TRP A 331 -18.81 -5.30 1.23
CA TRP A 331 -20.25 -5.41 1.05
C TRP A 331 -20.90 -4.11 0.59
N TRP A 332 -20.54 -2.97 1.18
CA TRP A 332 -21.05 -1.66 0.73
C TRP A 332 -20.57 -1.29 -0.67
N LYS A 333 -19.34 -1.66 -1.03
CA LYS A 333 -18.83 -1.51 -2.40
C LYS A 333 -19.70 -2.28 -3.39
N ASP A 334 -20.06 -3.52 -3.07
CA ASP A 334 -20.92 -4.34 -3.92
C ASP A 334 -22.33 -3.77 -4.01
N GLU A 335 -22.86 -3.16 -2.95
CA GLU A 335 -24.16 -2.48 -2.98
C GLU A 335 -24.14 -1.17 -3.77
N ASN A 336 -22.99 -0.57 -4.05
CA ASN A 336 -22.90 0.69 -4.81
C ASN A 336 -23.20 0.54 -6.32
N LYS A 337 -24.47 0.28 -6.68
CA LYS A 337 -24.91 0.00 -8.06
C LYS A 337 -24.81 1.19 -9.02
N LYS A 338 -24.57 2.39 -8.49
CA LYS A 338 -24.50 3.65 -9.26
C LYS A 338 -23.09 4.24 -9.32
N GLY A 339 -22.09 3.56 -8.74
CA GLY A 339 -20.71 4.03 -8.72
C GLY A 339 -20.55 5.40 -8.08
N ARG A 340 -21.29 5.66 -6.99
CA ARG A 340 -21.13 6.87 -6.17
C ARG A 340 -19.82 6.81 -5.39
N HIS A 341 -19.37 7.92 -4.83
CA HIS A 341 -18.23 7.87 -3.94
C HIS A 341 -18.58 7.03 -2.70
N LEU A 342 -17.70 6.09 -2.33
CA LEU A 342 -17.81 5.32 -1.09
C LEU A 342 -16.59 5.66 -0.24
N TRP A 343 -16.78 6.45 0.81
CA TRP A 343 -15.70 6.94 1.68
C TRP A 343 -16.04 6.57 3.11
N PRO A 344 -15.71 5.36 3.59
CA PRO A 344 -16.14 4.86 4.89
C PRO A 344 -15.72 5.78 6.02
N GLY A 345 -16.59 5.88 7.04
CA GLY A 345 -16.25 6.50 8.31
C GLY A 345 -15.42 5.54 9.16
N ILE A 346 -14.28 5.99 9.68
CA ILE A 346 -13.47 5.25 10.66
C ILE A 346 -13.47 5.98 12.00
N SER A 347 -13.39 5.24 13.11
CA SER A 347 -13.30 5.84 14.43
C SER A 347 -11.87 5.90 14.94
N LEU A 348 -11.45 7.08 15.38
CA LEU A 348 -10.15 7.33 15.98
C LEU A 348 -10.16 7.27 17.52
N SER A 349 -11.31 6.94 18.14
CA SER A 349 -11.47 6.95 19.60
C SER A 349 -11.88 5.61 20.20
N ILE A 350 -12.38 4.67 19.39
CA ILE A 350 -12.91 3.38 19.86
C ILE A 350 -11.82 2.29 19.85
N GLN A 351 -10.69 2.54 19.19
CA GLN A 351 -9.56 1.61 19.12
C GLN A 351 -8.73 1.63 20.41
N PRO A 352 -8.14 0.50 20.84
CA PRO A 352 -7.15 0.50 21.92
C PRO A 352 -6.00 1.45 21.57
N VAL A 353 -5.64 2.34 22.50
CA VAL A 353 -4.62 3.39 22.29
C VAL A 353 -3.31 2.82 21.74
N SER A 354 -2.89 1.64 22.22
CA SER A 354 -1.66 0.97 21.79
C SER A 354 -1.64 0.53 20.32
N LYS A 355 -2.81 0.43 19.67
CA LYS A 355 -2.95 0.00 18.26
C LYS A 355 -3.55 1.08 17.37
N LEU A 356 -3.90 2.24 17.92
CA LEU A 356 -4.66 3.27 17.21
C LEU A 356 -3.98 3.73 15.91
N ILE A 357 -2.65 3.94 15.95
CA ILE A 357 -1.89 4.36 14.76
C ILE A 357 -1.94 3.27 13.70
N ASP A 358 -1.47 2.05 14.02
CA ASP A 358 -1.43 0.95 13.05
C ASP A 358 -2.80 0.64 12.48
N GLU A 359 -3.85 0.60 13.30
CA GLU A 359 -5.22 0.35 12.85
C GLU A 359 -5.70 1.45 11.90
N THR A 360 -5.46 2.73 12.23
CA THR A 360 -5.84 3.86 11.38
C THR A 360 -5.13 3.79 10.03
N LEU A 361 -3.82 3.55 10.02
CA LEU A 361 -3.02 3.43 8.79
C LEU A 361 -3.49 2.23 7.96
N ASN A 362 -3.74 1.09 8.59
CA ASN A 362 -4.21 -0.12 7.92
C ASN A 362 -5.61 0.08 7.31
N GLN A 363 -6.54 0.74 8.00
CA GLN A 363 -7.89 0.99 7.46
C GLN A 363 -7.86 1.93 6.25
N ILE A 364 -7.00 2.95 6.27
CA ILE A 364 -6.74 3.83 5.10
C ILE A 364 -6.18 3.01 3.94
N MET A 365 -5.18 2.16 4.19
CA MET A 365 -4.57 1.33 3.16
C MET A 365 -5.53 0.28 2.58
N VAL A 366 -6.38 -0.32 3.42
CA VAL A 366 -7.47 -1.21 2.99
C VAL A 366 -8.45 -0.45 2.10
N ALA A 367 -8.88 0.76 2.48
CA ALA A 367 -9.77 1.57 1.67
C ALA A 367 -9.18 1.86 0.28
N ARG A 368 -7.89 2.23 0.21
CA ARG A 368 -7.17 2.44 -1.06
C ARG A 368 -7.16 1.19 -1.94
N GLY A 369 -6.84 0.04 -1.35
CA GLY A 369 -6.79 -1.23 -2.08
C GLY A 369 -8.17 -1.69 -2.58
N MET A 370 -9.22 -1.47 -1.79
CA MET A 370 -10.57 -1.92 -2.14
C MET A 370 -11.31 -0.95 -3.08
N LEU A 371 -10.95 0.34 -3.07
CA LEU A 371 -11.63 1.43 -3.79
C LEU A 371 -10.68 2.26 -4.67
N PRO A 372 -9.93 1.65 -5.61
CA PRO A 372 -8.84 2.34 -6.32
C PRO A 372 -9.30 3.47 -7.26
N GLU A 373 -10.55 3.47 -7.75
CA GLU A 373 -11.06 4.53 -8.62
C GLU A 373 -11.46 5.81 -7.86
N SER A 374 -11.76 5.70 -6.57
CA SER A 374 -12.24 6.80 -5.73
C SER A 374 -11.90 6.53 -4.26
N PRO A 375 -10.60 6.47 -3.90
CA PRO A 375 -10.21 6.18 -2.54
C PRO A 375 -10.60 7.35 -1.62
N GLY A 376 -10.82 7.06 -0.35
CA GLY A 376 -11.08 8.08 0.65
C GLY A 376 -11.66 7.51 1.94
N VAL A 377 -11.52 8.27 3.02
CA VAL A 377 -11.95 7.92 4.38
C VAL A 377 -12.40 9.19 5.10
N VAL A 378 -13.39 9.06 5.97
CA VAL A 378 -13.84 10.13 6.87
C VAL A 378 -13.52 9.77 8.32
N HIS A 379 -12.86 10.66 9.04
CA HIS A 379 -12.33 10.39 10.38
C HIS A 379 -13.31 10.87 11.45
N TRP A 380 -13.84 9.94 12.23
CA TRP A 380 -14.66 10.20 13.41
C TRP A 380 -13.80 10.19 14.67
N SER A 381 -13.56 11.33 15.32
CA SER A 381 -13.76 12.70 14.84
C SER A 381 -12.41 13.41 14.73
N ILE A 382 -12.41 14.73 14.55
CA ILE A 382 -11.19 15.53 14.58
C ILE A 382 -10.49 15.51 15.96
N GLY A 383 -11.22 15.25 17.06
CA GLY A 383 -10.69 15.36 18.43
C GLY A 383 -9.42 14.55 18.70
N PRO A 384 -9.39 13.24 18.39
CA PRO A 384 -8.18 12.43 18.53
C PRO A 384 -6.97 12.94 17.72
N LEU A 385 -7.19 13.63 16.58
CA LEU A 385 -6.09 14.26 15.83
C LEU A 385 -5.52 15.48 16.57
N GLN A 386 -6.36 16.22 17.30
CA GLN A 386 -5.95 17.40 18.06
C GLN A 386 -5.12 17.03 19.30
N TYR A 387 -5.53 15.99 20.04
CA TYR A 387 -4.90 15.63 21.32
C TYR A 387 -3.85 14.52 21.21
N SER A 388 -3.66 13.91 20.02
CA SER A 388 -2.60 12.93 19.75
C SER A 388 -1.72 13.37 18.57
N PRO A 389 -0.69 14.22 18.79
CA PRO A 389 0.22 14.67 17.74
C PRO A 389 0.92 13.52 17.01
N GLY A 390 1.18 12.40 17.70
CA GLY A 390 1.76 11.20 17.10
C GLY A 390 0.87 10.56 16.05
N LEU A 391 -0.47 10.57 16.25
CA LEU A 391 -1.43 10.06 15.27
C LEU A 391 -1.48 10.95 14.02
N ALA A 392 -1.63 12.27 14.20
CA ALA A 392 -1.65 13.21 13.10
C ALA A 392 -0.35 13.10 12.27
N LYS A 393 0.80 13.07 12.95
CA LYS A 393 2.11 12.90 12.31
C LYS A 393 2.25 11.57 11.57
N ALA A 394 1.77 10.46 12.14
CA ALA A 394 1.83 9.16 11.47
C ALA A 394 0.99 9.13 10.18
N ILE A 395 -0.18 9.78 10.19
CA ILE A 395 -1.03 9.93 8.99
C ILE A 395 -0.33 10.82 7.96
N SER A 396 0.21 11.98 8.38
CA SER A 396 0.86 12.94 7.49
C SER A 396 2.19 12.44 6.92
N ASP A 397 2.96 11.64 7.66
CA ASP A 397 4.23 11.08 7.18
C ASP A 397 4.02 9.80 6.34
N GLY A 398 2.91 9.09 6.60
CA GLY A 398 2.55 7.85 5.94
C GLY A 398 1.58 8.10 4.77
N PRO A 399 0.31 7.66 4.89
CA PRO A 399 -0.62 7.65 3.76
C PRO A 399 -0.88 9.06 3.20
N TYR A 400 -0.92 10.11 4.01
CA TYR A 400 -1.25 11.47 3.55
C TYR A 400 -0.01 12.34 3.31
N LYS A 401 1.14 11.74 2.98
CA LYS A 401 2.40 12.47 2.73
C LYS A 401 2.33 13.52 1.63
N LYS A 402 1.55 13.27 0.58
CA LYS A 402 1.33 14.23 -0.52
C LYS A 402 -0.09 14.76 -0.43
N LYS A 403 -0.29 16.04 -0.79
CA LYS A 403 -1.63 16.61 -0.97
C LYS A 403 -2.40 15.80 -2.00
N ALA A 404 -3.72 15.73 -1.89
CA ALA A 404 -4.56 15.05 -2.87
C ALA A 404 -5.76 15.90 -3.26
N LEU A 405 -6.17 15.80 -4.52
CA LEU A 405 -7.46 16.30 -4.99
C LEU A 405 -8.58 15.39 -4.49
N VAL A 406 -9.77 15.94 -4.31
CA VAL A 406 -10.98 15.12 -4.14
C VAL A 406 -11.22 14.33 -5.44
N PRO A 407 -11.58 13.02 -5.38
CA PRO A 407 -11.95 12.26 -6.56
C PRO A 407 -13.08 12.95 -7.35
N SER A 408 -12.99 12.97 -8.68
CA SER A 408 -14.01 13.61 -9.53
C SER A 408 -15.34 12.87 -9.43
N SER A 409 -16.47 13.59 -9.54
CA SER A 409 -17.83 13.04 -9.55
C SER A 409 -18.43 13.01 -10.98
N PRO A 410 -18.01 12.09 -11.86
CA PRO A 410 -18.33 12.13 -13.29
C PRO A 410 -19.81 11.85 -13.62
N TRP A 411 -20.64 11.48 -12.64
CA TRP A 411 -22.09 11.36 -12.85
C TRP A 411 -22.82 12.71 -12.70
N LEU A 412 -22.16 13.72 -12.13
CA LEU A 412 -22.70 15.08 -12.02
C LEU A 412 -22.34 15.89 -13.28
N ASP A 413 -21.05 15.99 -13.59
CA ASP A 413 -20.53 16.59 -14.80
C ASP A 413 -19.16 15.96 -15.17
N LYS A 414 -18.88 15.84 -16.47
CA LYS A 414 -17.60 15.37 -17.03
C LYS A 414 -16.88 16.44 -17.85
N LYS A 415 -17.49 17.62 -18.03
CA LYS A 415 -16.92 18.71 -18.80
C LYS A 415 -15.74 19.27 -18.02
N ARG A 416 -14.56 19.22 -18.64
CA ARG A 416 -13.34 19.79 -18.04
C ARG A 416 -13.37 21.31 -18.12
N PRO A 417 -12.88 22.02 -17.09
CA PRO A 417 -12.71 23.47 -17.16
C PRO A 417 -11.67 23.85 -18.22
N VAL A 418 -11.72 25.10 -18.67
CA VAL A 418 -10.72 25.66 -19.57
C VAL A 418 -9.37 25.73 -18.85
N ALA A 419 -8.28 25.41 -19.55
CA ALA A 419 -6.93 25.47 -18.99
C ALA A 419 -6.56 26.93 -18.63
N PRO A 420 -5.84 27.17 -17.51
CA PRO A 420 -5.44 28.51 -17.14
C PRO A 420 -4.36 29.07 -18.08
N GLU A 421 -4.35 30.38 -18.28
CA GLU A 421 -3.20 31.08 -18.87
C GLU A 421 -2.17 31.32 -17.77
N ILE A 422 -0.88 31.06 -18.05
CA ILE A 422 0.18 31.20 -17.04
C ILE A 422 1.24 32.21 -17.46
N ASN A 423 1.71 32.98 -16.48
CA ASN A 423 2.85 33.88 -16.58
C ASN A 423 3.96 33.38 -15.64
N ILE A 424 5.19 33.39 -16.13
CA ILE A 424 6.36 32.91 -15.39
C ILE A 424 7.43 33.99 -15.35
N SER A 425 8.04 34.19 -14.19
CA SER A 425 9.16 35.12 -14.01
C SER A 425 10.23 34.48 -13.11
N PRO A 426 11.39 34.11 -13.67
CA PRO A 426 12.54 33.67 -12.87
C PRO A 426 13.03 34.79 -11.94
N ASP A 427 13.35 34.45 -10.70
CA ASP A 427 13.90 35.34 -9.67
C ASP A 427 14.94 34.55 -8.87
N LYS A 428 16.21 34.63 -9.29
CA LYS A 428 17.34 33.87 -8.73
C LYS A 428 17.07 32.35 -8.66
N ASP A 429 16.99 31.79 -7.46
CA ASP A 429 16.77 30.39 -7.16
C ASP A 429 15.28 30.00 -7.06
N ILE A 430 14.37 30.88 -7.50
CA ILE A 430 12.92 30.67 -7.49
C ILE A 430 12.33 31.00 -8.86
N LEU A 431 11.35 30.21 -9.29
CA LEU A 431 10.44 30.53 -10.38
C LEU A 431 9.12 31.01 -9.77
N ARG A 432 8.76 32.28 -9.99
CA ARG A 432 7.41 32.75 -9.69
C ARG A 432 6.50 32.39 -10.86
N VAL A 433 5.39 31.72 -10.57
CA VAL A 433 4.36 31.39 -11.53
C VAL A 433 3.06 32.02 -11.08
N SER A 434 2.35 32.65 -12.00
CA SER A 434 1.00 33.17 -11.78
C SER A 434 0.06 32.70 -12.89
N TRP A 435 -1.22 32.60 -12.58
CA TRP A 435 -2.21 32.10 -13.51
C TRP A 435 -3.51 32.88 -13.46
N VAL A 436 -4.21 32.91 -14.60
CA VAL A 436 -5.53 33.50 -14.76
C VAL A 436 -6.45 32.56 -15.52
N ASN A 437 -7.74 32.61 -15.21
CA ASN A 437 -8.76 31.83 -15.90
C ASN A 437 -10.01 32.67 -16.08
N LYS A 438 -10.67 32.49 -17.23
CA LYS A 438 -11.86 33.27 -17.61
C LYS A 438 -13.10 32.90 -16.78
N ASP A 439 -13.14 31.70 -16.21
CA ASP A 439 -14.27 31.18 -15.43
C ASP A 439 -13.85 30.85 -13.98
N LYS A 440 -13.30 31.86 -13.28
CA LYS A 440 -12.70 31.67 -11.94
C LYS A 440 -13.70 31.13 -10.91
N ASP A 441 -14.98 31.49 -11.03
CA ASP A 441 -16.01 31.16 -10.04
C ASP A 441 -16.41 29.67 -10.11
N ALA A 442 -16.22 29.03 -11.27
CA ALA A 442 -16.40 27.59 -11.46
C ALA A 442 -15.23 26.74 -10.94
N ILE A 443 -14.06 27.37 -10.68
CA ILE A 443 -12.86 26.66 -10.23
C ILE A 443 -12.86 26.50 -8.71
N GLY A 444 -12.69 25.25 -8.27
CA GLY A 444 -12.53 24.91 -6.86
C GLY A 444 -11.07 24.86 -6.42
N ARG A 445 -10.16 24.39 -7.27
CA ARG A 445 -8.74 24.21 -6.95
C ARG A 445 -7.83 24.51 -8.14
N TRP A 446 -6.57 24.82 -7.84
CA TRP A 446 -5.47 24.89 -8.79
C TRP A 446 -4.43 23.81 -8.48
N VAL A 447 -3.76 23.30 -9.50
CA VAL A 447 -2.61 22.41 -9.33
C VAL A 447 -1.42 22.98 -10.07
N VAL A 448 -0.30 23.10 -9.38
CA VAL A 448 0.99 23.49 -9.95
C VAL A 448 1.88 22.26 -9.94
N TYR A 449 2.19 21.75 -11.13
CA TYR A 449 3.11 20.64 -11.35
C TYR A 449 4.49 21.18 -11.67
N PHE A 450 5.52 20.67 -11.02
CA PHE A 450 6.90 21.06 -11.28
C PHE A 450 7.82 19.85 -11.34
N LYS A 451 8.76 19.88 -12.27
CA LYS A 451 9.65 18.77 -12.57
C LYS A 451 11.09 19.14 -12.29
N HIS A 452 11.74 18.44 -11.35
CA HIS A 452 13.17 18.53 -11.13
C HIS A 452 13.84 17.22 -11.54
N GLY A 453 14.81 17.28 -12.46
CA GLY A 453 15.37 16.07 -13.07
C GLY A 453 14.30 15.24 -13.80
N SER A 454 14.14 13.96 -13.43
CA SER A 454 13.11 13.07 -13.98
C SER A 454 11.79 13.08 -13.20
N GLN A 455 11.73 13.71 -12.02
CA GLN A 455 10.61 13.58 -11.10
C GLN A 455 9.65 14.76 -11.19
N TRP A 456 8.37 14.47 -11.40
CA TRP A 456 7.29 15.43 -11.21
C TRP A 456 6.84 15.45 -9.75
N ASN A 457 6.61 16.65 -9.23
CA ASN A 457 5.95 16.90 -7.98
C ASN A 457 4.87 17.96 -8.20
N TYR A 458 4.04 18.21 -7.19
CA TYR A 458 2.95 19.15 -7.33
C TYR A 458 2.52 19.76 -6.00
N ASP A 459 1.93 20.95 -6.10
CA ASP A 459 1.17 21.59 -5.05
C ASP A 459 -0.27 21.82 -5.49
N ILE A 460 -1.18 21.78 -4.51
CA ILE A 460 -2.61 22.01 -4.69
C ILE A 460 -2.98 23.24 -3.87
N PHE A 461 -3.75 24.14 -4.48
CA PHE A 461 -4.19 25.40 -3.89
C PHE A 461 -5.70 25.59 -3.95
N GLY A 462 -6.24 26.36 -3.01
CA GLY A 462 -7.61 26.87 -3.05
C GLY A 462 -7.83 27.84 -4.22
N ASN A 463 -9.09 28.09 -4.56
CA ASN A 463 -9.49 28.90 -5.71
C ASN A 463 -9.01 30.37 -5.66
N SER A 464 -8.80 30.92 -4.46
CA SER A 464 -8.37 32.30 -4.23
C SER A 464 -6.88 32.54 -4.48
N ILE A 465 -6.06 31.49 -4.59
CA ILE A 465 -4.64 31.59 -4.85
C ILE A 465 -4.39 31.60 -6.36
N THR A 466 -3.65 32.59 -6.85
CA THR A 466 -3.38 32.77 -8.28
C THR A 466 -1.88 32.80 -8.63
N SER A 467 -1.03 32.44 -7.67
CA SER A 467 0.41 32.40 -7.86
C SER A 467 1.08 31.43 -6.90
N ASP A 468 2.25 30.92 -7.31
CA ASP A 468 3.12 30.06 -6.53
C ASP A 468 4.59 30.39 -6.80
N SER A 469 5.47 29.97 -5.89
CA SER A 469 6.91 30.12 -5.96
C SER A 469 7.55 28.74 -5.92
N VAL A 470 8.01 28.28 -7.08
CA VAL A 470 8.63 26.96 -7.24
C VAL A 470 10.15 27.09 -7.17
N PRO A 471 10.87 26.33 -6.33
CA PRO A 471 12.32 26.37 -6.29
C PRO A 471 12.93 26.04 -7.66
N ALA A 472 13.92 26.81 -8.10
CA ALA A 472 14.70 26.53 -9.31
C ALA A 472 15.56 25.27 -9.16
N PHE A 473 15.92 24.93 -7.92
CA PHE A 473 16.73 23.78 -7.58
C PHE A 473 16.13 23.03 -6.38
N VAL A 474 16.19 21.70 -6.40
CA VAL A 474 15.92 20.87 -5.23
C VAL A 474 17.09 19.96 -4.96
N VAL A 475 17.32 19.66 -3.69
CA VAL A 475 18.36 18.71 -3.29
C VAL A 475 17.93 17.31 -3.73
N ASN A 476 18.80 16.64 -4.48
CA ASN A 476 18.73 15.21 -4.75
C ASN A 476 18.99 14.45 -3.45
N GLN A 477 18.00 14.43 -2.55
CA GLN A 477 18.14 13.76 -1.25
C GLN A 477 18.45 12.27 -1.42
N SER A 478 17.92 11.64 -2.47
CA SER A 478 18.22 10.24 -2.81
C SER A 478 19.72 10.04 -3.00
N LEU A 479 20.38 10.92 -3.77
CA LEU A 479 21.82 10.91 -3.98
C LEU A 479 22.59 11.29 -2.70
N LEU A 480 22.24 12.41 -2.05
CA LEU A 480 22.91 12.90 -0.84
C LEU A 480 22.86 11.88 0.31
N ASN A 481 21.82 11.06 0.37
CA ASN A 481 21.68 9.99 1.35
C ASN A 481 22.63 8.80 1.11
N ARG A 482 23.26 8.70 -0.06
CA ARG A 482 24.04 7.53 -0.50
C ARG A 482 25.49 7.83 -0.86
N VAL A 483 25.82 9.10 -1.07
CA VAL A 483 27.20 9.54 -1.30
C VAL A 483 27.82 10.06 0.00
N ASP A 484 29.14 10.04 0.07
CA ASP A 484 29.84 10.74 1.14
C ASP A 484 29.71 12.25 0.89
N PRO A 485 29.18 13.05 1.84
CA PRO A 485 29.16 14.51 1.71
C PRO A 485 30.53 15.10 1.34
N GLY A 486 31.64 14.49 1.77
CA GLY A 486 33.00 14.90 1.41
C GLY A 486 33.37 14.74 -0.06
N THR A 487 32.62 13.92 -0.82
CA THR A 487 32.78 13.77 -2.27
C THR A 487 31.97 14.77 -3.09
N ILE A 488 31.06 15.52 -2.45
CA ILE A 488 30.26 16.56 -3.08
C ILE A 488 31.08 17.84 -3.06
N THR A 489 31.53 18.30 -4.22
CA THR A 489 32.44 19.47 -4.34
C THR A 489 31.78 20.68 -4.98
N LYS A 490 30.65 20.48 -5.66
CA LYS A 490 29.88 21.52 -6.35
C LYS A 490 28.36 21.36 -6.09
N PRO A 491 27.57 22.45 -6.13
CA PRO A 491 26.11 22.35 -6.06
C PRO A 491 25.50 21.45 -7.15
N GLU A 492 26.10 21.42 -8.35
CA GLU A 492 25.72 20.55 -9.48
C GLU A 492 25.73 19.06 -9.12
N ASP A 493 26.60 18.66 -8.19
CA ASP A 493 26.75 17.26 -7.76
C ASP A 493 25.54 16.78 -6.94
N VAL A 494 24.67 17.69 -6.48
CA VAL A 494 23.60 17.38 -5.52
C VAL A 494 22.26 18.05 -5.81
N LEU A 495 22.22 19.08 -6.65
CA LEU A 495 21.00 19.80 -6.99
C LEU A 495 20.41 19.31 -8.31
N LEU A 496 19.10 19.07 -8.31
CA LEU A 496 18.32 18.86 -9.53
C LEU A 496 17.70 20.20 -9.95
N PRO A 497 18.00 20.70 -11.17
CA PRO A 497 17.38 21.92 -11.68
C PRO A 497 15.93 21.67 -12.11
N LEU A 498 15.13 22.73 -12.07
CA LEU A 498 13.76 22.77 -12.56
C LEU A 498 13.75 22.67 -14.09
N ASP A 499 13.22 21.57 -14.61
CA ASP A 499 13.13 21.27 -16.06
C ASP A 499 11.83 21.80 -16.67
N SER A 500 10.72 21.65 -15.96
CA SER A 500 9.38 21.91 -16.50
C SER A 500 8.40 22.34 -15.42
N ILE A 501 7.41 23.14 -15.82
CA ILE A 501 6.24 23.48 -15.01
C ILE A 501 4.96 23.28 -15.81
N ALA A 502 3.87 22.92 -15.15
CA ALA A 502 2.53 22.95 -15.70
C ALA A 502 1.52 23.40 -14.66
N VAL A 503 0.45 24.07 -15.09
CA VAL A 503 -0.65 24.46 -14.20
C VAL A 503 -1.98 23.95 -14.77
N SER A 504 -2.86 23.48 -13.89
CA SER A 504 -4.23 23.07 -14.23
C SER A 504 -5.26 23.70 -13.30
N ALA A 505 -6.49 23.81 -13.81
CA ALA A 505 -7.67 24.19 -13.06
C ALA A 505 -8.50 22.95 -12.72
N VAL A 506 -9.09 22.89 -11.53
CA VAL A 506 -10.02 21.83 -11.13
C VAL A 506 -11.35 22.45 -10.75
N ASP A 507 -12.42 22.04 -11.41
CA ASP A 507 -13.77 22.53 -11.12
C ASP A 507 -14.34 21.95 -9.81
N ARG A 508 -15.52 22.41 -9.40
CA ARG A 508 -16.19 21.93 -8.17
C ARG A 508 -16.74 20.49 -8.27
N PHE A 509 -16.70 19.88 -9.45
CA PHE A 509 -17.01 18.46 -9.66
C PHE A 509 -15.75 17.58 -9.59
N GLY A 510 -14.56 18.19 -9.48
CA GLY A 510 -13.26 17.52 -9.45
C GLY A 510 -12.68 17.24 -10.84
N ASN A 511 -13.27 17.75 -11.93
CA ASN A 511 -12.71 17.63 -13.27
C ASN A 511 -11.53 18.58 -13.44
N GLU A 512 -10.43 18.05 -13.93
CA GLU A 512 -9.21 18.81 -14.17
C GLU A 512 -9.09 19.22 -15.63
N SER A 513 -8.64 20.46 -15.87
CA SER A 513 -8.40 21.00 -17.20
C SER A 513 -7.28 20.26 -17.93
N ALA A 514 -7.08 20.56 -19.22
CA ALA A 514 -5.79 20.31 -19.84
C ALA A 514 -4.68 21.10 -19.10
N LEU A 515 -3.45 20.59 -19.16
CA LEU A 515 -2.30 21.24 -18.53
C LEU A 515 -1.78 22.38 -19.41
N THR A 516 -1.54 23.54 -18.80
CA THR A 516 -0.77 24.62 -19.44
C THR A 516 0.70 24.41 -19.12
N TYR A 517 1.42 23.79 -20.05
CA TYR A 517 2.82 23.40 -19.88
C TYR A 517 3.80 24.48 -20.35
N ARG A 518 4.92 24.61 -19.63
CA ARG A 518 6.10 25.39 -20.02
C ARG A 518 7.36 24.60 -19.68
N LYS A 519 8.24 24.45 -20.68
CA LYS A 519 9.60 23.97 -20.46
C LYS A 519 10.44 25.13 -19.93
N MET A 520 11.27 24.86 -18.93
CA MET A 520 12.15 25.86 -18.35
C MET A 520 13.53 25.80 -18.98
N SER A 521 14.13 26.97 -19.18
CA SER A 521 15.52 27.14 -19.56
C SER A 521 16.06 28.39 -18.87
N GLY A 522 17.36 28.41 -18.55
CA GLY A 522 18.03 29.61 -18.04
C GLY A 522 18.28 29.68 -16.53
N PHE A 523 18.05 28.63 -15.75
CA PHE A 523 18.57 28.57 -14.38
C PHE A 523 20.05 28.21 -14.40
N SER A 524 20.89 29.13 -13.94
CA SER A 524 22.32 28.92 -13.78
C SER A 524 22.61 28.41 -12.37
N PHE A 525 23.47 27.41 -12.23
CA PHE A 525 23.94 26.96 -10.91
C PHE A 525 24.71 28.06 -10.15
N SER A 526 25.09 29.17 -10.80
CA SER A 526 25.61 30.36 -10.11
C SER A 526 24.59 31.01 -9.17
N ASP A 527 23.29 30.81 -9.43
CA ASP A 527 22.20 31.37 -8.62
C ASP A 527 21.74 30.39 -7.53
N ALA A 528 22.30 29.18 -7.48
CA ALA A 528 21.94 28.16 -6.51
C ALA A 528 22.44 28.49 -5.08
N PRO A 529 21.78 27.98 -4.03
CA PRO A 529 22.29 28.10 -2.66
C PRO A 529 23.72 27.59 -2.52
N ALA A 530 24.49 28.17 -1.61
CA ALA A 530 25.88 27.77 -1.40
C ALA A 530 25.97 26.30 -0.97
N LEU A 531 26.93 25.55 -1.51
CA LEU A 531 27.11 24.13 -1.18
C LEU A 531 27.27 23.90 0.33
N THR A 532 27.96 24.79 1.02
CA THR A 532 28.13 24.75 2.49
C THR A 532 26.78 24.82 3.21
N GLU A 533 25.85 25.64 2.74
CA GLU A 533 24.49 25.74 3.30
C GLU A 533 23.67 24.48 2.99
N ILE A 534 23.81 23.93 1.77
CA ILE A 534 23.14 22.69 1.36
C ILE A 534 23.61 21.52 2.25
N LEU A 535 24.92 21.36 2.43
CA LEU A 535 25.49 20.30 3.26
C LEU A 535 25.23 20.53 4.76
N ALA A 536 25.19 21.77 5.25
CA ALA A 536 24.81 22.05 6.64
C ALA A 536 23.33 21.73 6.91
N LYS A 537 22.44 22.07 5.97
CA LYS A 537 20.99 21.88 6.12
C LYS A 537 20.53 20.44 5.88
N PHE A 538 21.18 19.74 4.95
CA PHE A 538 20.75 18.41 4.52
C PHE A 538 21.78 17.30 4.77
N GLY A 539 23.04 17.65 5.01
CA GLY A 539 24.13 16.73 5.33
C GLY A 539 24.44 16.61 6.83
N ALA A 540 23.88 17.48 7.68
CA ALA A 540 23.99 17.35 9.13
C ALA A 540 23.02 16.27 9.65
N ASP A 541 23.54 15.42 10.53
CA ASP A 541 22.83 14.40 11.30
C ASP A 541 22.28 13.19 10.52
N LYS A 542 23.16 12.54 9.76
CA LYS A 542 23.10 11.08 9.72
C LYS A 542 24.20 10.52 10.58
N ILE A 543 23.81 10.05 11.77
CA ILE A 543 24.59 9.04 12.49
C ILE A 543 24.65 7.84 11.53
N LYS A 544 25.72 7.76 10.72
CA LYS A 544 26.02 6.55 9.99
C LYS A 544 26.30 5.51 11.08
N PRO A 545 25.53 4.41 11.15
CA PRO A 545 25.87 3.35 12.09
C PRO A 545 27.31 2.93 11.78
N VAL A 546 28.17 2.92 12.79
CA VAL A 546 29.54 2.45 12.63
C VAL A 546 29.44 0.95 12.41
N LEU A 547 29.54 0.53 11.14
CA LEU A 547 29.56 -0.87 10.78
C LEU A 547 30.94 -1.46 11.14
N PRO A 548 30.98 -2.68 11.69
CA PRO A 548 32.23 -3.40 11.86
C PRO A 548 32.93 -3.55 10.50
N LYS A 549 34.23 -3.27 10.44
CA LYS A 549 35.01 -3.50 9.22
C LYS A 549 35.09 -5.01 8.95
N PRO A 550 34.59 -5.51 7.81
CA PRO A 550 34.66 -6.93 7.51
C PRO A 550 36.11 -7.37 7.22
N PHE A 551 36.39 -8.66 7.40
CA PHE A 551 37.67 -9.27 7.02
C PHE A 551 37.75 -9.57 5.52
N VAL A 552 36.59 -9.66 4.87
CA VAL A 552 36.45 -9.90 3.43
C VAL A 552 35.96 -8.63 2.75
N THR A 553 36.63 -8.27 1.65
CA THR A 553 36.20 -7.21 0.74
C THR A 553 35.54 -7.85 -0.48
N PRO A 554 34.23 -7.66 -0.72
CA PRO A 554 33.52 -8.27 -1.84
C PRO A 554 33.90 -7.60 -3.17
N GLY A 555 33.57 -8.25 -4.29
CA GLY A 555 33.95 -7.79 -5.63
C GLY A 555 33.46 -6.38 -5.99
N ILE A 556 32.31 -5.93 -5.47
CA ILE A 556 31.77 -4.59 -5.73
C ILE A 556 32.66 -3.47 -5.18
N ASP A 557 33.18 -3.63 -3.96
CA ASP A 557 34.11 -2.68 -3.35
C ASP A 557 35.40 -2.60 -4.19
N LEU A 558 35.95 -3.76 -4.60
CA LEU A 558 37.18 -3.81 -5.39
C LEU A 558 37.01 -3.31 -6.83
N LEU A 559 35.82 -3.47 -7.41
CA LEU A 559 35.51 -2.91 -8.72
C LEU A 559 35.64 -1.38 -8.69
N VAL A 560 35.07 -0.72 -7.67
CA VAL A 560 35.09 0.74 -7.61
C VAL A 560 36.42 1.32 -7.13
N THR A 561 37.17 0.59 -6.29
CA THR A 561 38.47 1.09 -5.78
C THR A 561 39.65 0.76 -6.69
N ASP A 562 39.71 -0.47 -7.21
CA ASP A 562 40.94 -1.03 -7.80
C ASP A 562 40.79 -1.30 -9.30
N HIS A 563 39.56 -1.44 -9.82
CA HIS A 563 39.28 -1.88 -11.19
C HIS A 563 38.27 -1.00 -11.95
N LEU A 564 38.18 0.27 -11.57
CA LEU A 564 37.20 1.20 -12.13
C LEU A 564 37.42 1.45 -13.64
N ASP A 565 38.65 1.26 -14.12
CA ASP A 565 39.03 1.32 -15.53
C ASP A 565 38.25 0.33 -16.41
N LEU A 566 37.79 -0.79 -15.86
CA LEU A 566 37.00 -1.78 -16.59
C LEU A 566 35.63 -1.25 -17.02
N ILE A 567 35.08 -0.24 -16.33
CA ILE A 567 33.71 0.25 -16.52
C ILE A 567 33.61 1.78 -16.71
N ARG A 568 34.71 2.52 -16.51
CA ARG A 568 34.71 3.98 -16.63
C ARG A 568 34.44 4.40 -18.08
N GLY A 569 33.48 5.32 -18.27
CA GLY A 569 33.07 5.84 -19.57
C GLY A 569 32.24 4.86 -20.41
N LYS A 570 31.94 3.67 -19.87
CA LYS A 570 31.21 2.60 -20.55
C LYS A 570 29.74 2.56 -20.12
N LYS A 571 28.85 2.21 -21.05
CA LYS A 571 27.46 1.84 -20.77
C LYS A 571 27.44 0.45 -20.16
N VAL A 572 27.13 0.36 -18.88
CA VAL A 572 27.11 -0.93 -18.16
C VAL A 572 25.69 -1.35 -17.81
N GLY A 573 25.44 -2.65 -17.91
CA GLY A 573 24.26 -3.30 -17.33
C GLY A 573 24.62 -4.01 -16.02
N LEU A 574 23.66 -4.18 -15.13
CA LEU A 574 23.86 -4.87 -13.85
C LEU A 574 22.78 -5.94 -13.60
N ILE A 575 23.19 -7.19 -13.49
CA ILE A 575 22.39 -8.30 -12.96
C ILE A 575 22.53 -8.34 -11.45
N THR A 576 21.43 -8.11 -10.72
CA THR A 576 21.50 -7.91 -9.27
C THR A 576 20.18 -8.18 -8.54
N ASN A 577 20.23 -8.13 -7.21
CA ASN A 577 19.11 -8.25 -6.29
C ASN A 577 19.47 -7.55 -4.94
N PRO A 578 18.60 -7.57 -3.92
CA PRO A 578 18.88 -6.89 -2.65
C PRO A 578 20.14 -7.34 -1.89
N SER A 579 20.62 -8.57 -2.10
CA SER A 579 21.77 -9.08 -1.36
C SER A 579 23.11 -8.57 -1.92
N ALA A 580 23.08 -7.93 -3.08
CA ALA A 580 24.21 -7.28 -3.69
C ALA A 580 24.46 -5.91 -3.04
N VAL A 581 25.19 -5.94 -1.92
CA VAL A 581 25.62 -4.74 -1.20
C VAL A 581 27.14 -4.72 -1.04
N GLY A 582 27.70 -3.52 -0.91
CA GLY A 582 29.10 -3.33 -0.50
C GLY A 582 29.30 -3.58 0.99
N SER A 583 30.55 -3.44 1.46
CA SER A 583 30.89 -3.59 2.88
C SER A 583 30.15 -2.61 3.81
N ASP A 584 29.59 -1.55 3.25
CA ASP A 584 28.84 -0.49 3.93
C ASP A 584 27.31 -0.61 3.80
N LEU A 585 26.82 -1.77 3.31
CA LEU A 585 25.40 -2.07 3.05
C LEU A 585 24.73 -1.24 1.96
N ARG A 586 25.45 -0.39 1.21
CA ARG A 586 24.88 0.25 0.02
C ARG A 586 24.70 -0.78 -1.08
N SER A 587 23.56 -0.74 -1.77
CA SER A 587 23.29 -1.62 -2.92
C SER A 587 24.30 -1.36 -4.03
N SER A 588 24.71 -2.40 -4.74
CA SER A 588 25.56 -2.29 -5.93
C SER A 588 24.93 -1.42 -7.02
N ILE A 589 23.59 -1.36 -7.10
CA ILE A 589 22.87 -0.42 -7.96
C ILE A 589 23.27 1.02 -7.62
N ASP A 590 23.19 1.35 -6.33
CA ASP A 590 23.41 2.71 -5.85
C ASP A 590 24.90 3.07 -5.84
N ILE A 591 25.78 2.12 -5.53
CA ILE A 591 27.24 2.29 -5.62
C ILE A 591 27.63 2.63 -7.06
N LEU A 592 27.20 1.84 -8.04
CA LEU A 592 27.56 2.06 -9.45
C LEU A 592 26.91 3.34 -10.00
N ALA A 593 25.63 3.57 -9.74
CA ALA A 593 24.92 4.76 -10.22
C ALA A 593 25.51 6.08 -9.65
N ALA A 594 26.08 6.03 -8.45
CA ALA A 594 26.67 7.20 -7.80
C ALA A 594 28.20 7.33 -8.02
N THR A 595 28.85 6.35 -8.64
CA THR A 595 30.30 6.39 -8.88
C THR A 595 30.61 7.29 -10.07
N PRO A 596 31.41 8.37 -9.88
CA PRO A 596 31.74 9.28 -10.98
C PRO A 596 32.39 8.56 -12.16
N GLY A 597 31.88 8.85 -13.37
CA GLY A 597 32.37 8.27 -14.62
C GLY A 597 31.84 6.87 -14.94
N VAL A 598 30.93 6.31 -14.13
CA VAL A 598 30.20 5.07 -14.45
C VAL A 598 28.84 5.43 -15.07
N ASN A 599 28.50 4.81 -16.20
CA ASN A 599 27.22 5.01 -16.87
C ASN A 599 26.36 3.73 -16.78
N LEU A 600 25.66 3.54 -15.66
CA LEU A 600 24.75 2.42 -15.45
C LEU A 600 23.42 2.67 -16.17
N VAL A 601 23.11 1.86 -17.20
CA VAL A 601 21.98 2.13 -18.11
C VAL A 601 20.90 1.06 -18.11
N ALA A 602 21.14 -0.11 -17.52
CA ALA A 602 20.16 -1.20 -17.46
C ALA A 602 20.34 -2.04 -16.19
N LEU A 603 19.22 -2.45 -15.59
CA LEU A 603 19.16 -3.37 -14.47
C LEU A 603 18.46 -4.67 -14.88
N PHE A 604 18.98 -5.80 -14.42
CA PHE A 604 18.43 -7.12 -14.74
C PHE A 604 18.12 -7.88 -13.45
N GLY A 605 16.84 -8.14 -13.22
CA GLY A 605 16.37 -8.92 -12.09
C GLY A 605 16.21 -10.39 -12.46
N ALA A 606 16.88 -11.27 -11.73
CA ALA A 606 16.59 -12.71 -11.77
C ALA A 606 15.29 -13.00 -10.98
N GLU A 607 15.18 -14.18 -10.37
CA GLU A 607 14.07 -14.50 -9.45
C GLU A 607 13.97 -13.44 -8.34
N HIS A 608 12.74 -12.99 -7.99
CA HIS A 608 12.44 -11.94 -7.00
C HIS A 608 12.76 -10.49 -7.40
N GLY A 609 13.45 -10.27 -8.52
CA GLY A 609 13.77 -8.95 -9.07
C GLY A 609 14.83 -8.15 -8.30
N VAL A 610 15.13 -6.95 -8.81
CA VAL A 610 16.32 -6.16 -8.40
C VAL A 610 16.23 -5.54 -7.00
N ARG A 611 15.01 -5.22 -6.52
CA ARG A 611 14.76 -4.71 -5.16
C ARG A 611 14.01 -5.72 -4.26
N GLY A 612 13.79 -6.96 -4.71
CA GLY A 612 13.21 -8.04 -3.90
C GLY A 612 11.76 -7.82 -3.44
N ALA A 613 10.99 -6.96 -4.13
CA ALA A 613 9.65 -6.55 -3.72
C ALA A 613 8.57 -7.63 -3.94
N LEU A 614 8.86 -8.70 -4.70
CA LEU A 614 7.87 -9.68 -5.14
C LEU A 614 8.36 -11.13 -4.93
N GLN A 615 7.41 -12.06 -4.74
CA GLN A 615 7.67 -13.49 -4.80
C GLN A 615 7.56 -13.96 -6.27
N GLY A 616 8.68 -14.36 -6.89
CA GLY A 616 8.70 -14.91 -8.25
C GLY A 616 8.99 -13.88 -9.36
N ARG A 617 8.16 -13.86 -10.41
CA ARG A 617 8.35 -13.11 -11.67
C ARG A 617 8.05 -11.60 -11.52
N ILE A 618 8.80 -10.78 -12.26
CA ILE A 618 8.51 -9.35 -12.47
C ILE A 618 7.51 -9.23 -13.63
N ILE A 619 6.47 -8.42 -13.47
CA ILE A 619 5.30 -8.43 -14.38
C ILE A 619 5.51 -7.54 -15.62
N GLN A 620 6.45 -6.58 -15.59
CA GLN A 620 6.62 -5.63 -16.69
C GLN A 620 8.11 -5.30 -16.98
N ASP A 621 8.56 -5.60 -18.20
CA ASP A 621 9.90 -5.29 -18.69
C ASP A 621 10.05 -3.79 -18.97
N GLY A 622 11.16 -3.19 -18.54
CA GLY A 622 11.52 -1.80 -18.81
C GLY A 622 10.94 -0.78 -17.83
N GLU A 623 10.26 -1.22 -16.76
CA GLU A 623 9.85 -0.29 -15.69
C GLU A 623 11.09 0.32 -15.01
N PRO A 624 11.11 1.65 -14.80
CA PRO A 624 12.24 2.30 -14.16
C PRO A 624 12.32 1.97 -12.67
N ASP A 625 13.52 1.68 -12.17
CA ASP A 625 13.79 1.58 -10.73
C ASP A 625 13.33 2.89 -10.06
N PRO A 626 12.45 2.84 -9.04
CA PRO A 626 11.80 4.03 -8.48
C PRO A 626 12.78 5.02 -7.85
N VAL A 627 14.00 4.56 -7.62
CA VAL A 627 15.07 5.26 -6.94
C VAL A 627 16.05 5.91 -7.91
N THR A 628 16.52 5.18 -8.93
CA THR A 628 17.52 5.66 -9.90
C THR A 628 16.94 6.08 -11.24
N GLY A 629 15.71 5.64 -11.57
CA GLY A 629 15.09 5.83 -12.88
C GLY A 629 15.63 4.89 -13.97
N ILE A 630 16.56 3.99 -13.64
CA ILE A 630 17.20 3.08 -14.61
C ILE A 630 16.23 1.94 -14.97
N PRO A 631 16.04 1.58 -16.25
CA PRO A 631 15.10 0.55 -16.67
C PRO A 631 15.49 -0.84 -16.11
N VAL A 632 14.48 -1.59 -15.64
CA VAL A 632 14.61 -2.93 -15.07
C VAL A 632 14.01 -3.99 -16.01
N TYR A 633 14.77 -5.05 -16.28
CA TYR A 633 14.36 -6.16 -17.13
C TYR A 633 14.28 -7.46 -16.34
N SER A 634 13.29 -8.32 -16.63
CA SER A 634 13.15 -9.61 -15.96
C SER A 634 13.87 -10.73 -16.71
N MET A 635 14.68 -11.50 -15.98
CA MET A 635 15.29 -12.74 -16.45
C MET A 635 14.68 -13.97 -15.75
N TYR A 636 13.39 -13.89 -15.40
CA TYR A 636 12.69 -14.99 -14.73
C TYR A 636 11.24 -15.10 -15.21
N GLY A 637 10.90 -16.20 -15.87
CA GLY A 637 9.60 -16.41 -16.51
C GLY A 637 9.78 -16.95 -17.92
N ASP A 638 9.45 -16.13 -18.92
CA ASP A 638 9.50 -16.52 -20.34
C ASP A 638 10.94 -16.75 -20.85
N SER A 639 11.93 -16.16 -20.18
CA SER A 639 13.35 -16.37 -20.44
C SER A 639 14.16 -16.29 -19.14
N PHE A 640 15.24 -17.06 -19.07
CA PHE A 640 16.26 -16.98 -18.02
C PHE A 640 17.54 -16.29 -18.48
N ALA A 641 17.62 -15.93 -19.77
CA ALA A 641 18.70 -15.16 -20.38
C ALA A 641 18.21 -13.72 -20.68
N PRO A 642 19.10 -12.72 -20.63
CA PRO A 642 18.78 -11.40 -21.15
C PRO A 642 18.55 -11.49 -22.67
N LYS A 643 17.52 -10.79 -23.18
CA LYS A 643 17.29 -10.72 -24.62
C LYS A 643 18.40 -9.91 -25.30
N LYS A 644 18.75 -10.27 -26.53
CA LYS A 644 19.77 -9.58 -27.33
C LYS A 644 19.54 -8.07 -27.40
N GLU A 645 18.31 -7.64 -27.65
CA GLU A 645 17.91 -6.23 -27.73
C GLU A 645 18.15 -5.43 -26.43
N TRP A 646 18.24 -6.10 -25.28
CA TRP A 646 18.52 -5.45 -24.00
C TRP A 646 20.00 -5.24 -23.74
N ILE A 647 20.87 -6.05 -24.35
CA ILE A 647 22.30 -6.07 -24.08
C ILE A 647 23.17 -5.56 -25.25
N GLU A 648 22.63 -5.48 -26.46
CA GLU A 648 23.38 -5.10 -27.67
C GLU A 648 23.97 -3.68 -27.62
N ASN A 649 23.42 -2.81 -26.77
CA ASN A 649 23.88 -1.43 -26.59
C ASN A 649 24.76 -1.24 -25.33
N LEU A 650 25.13 -2.32 -24.65
CA LEU A 650 26.01 -2.31 -23.49
C LEU A 650 27.46 -2.53 -23.92
N ASP A 651 28.39 -1.88 -23.22
CA ASP A 651 29.82 -2.10 -23.37
C ASP A 651 30.34 -3.20 -22.41
N ALA A 652 29.56 -3.54 -21.37
CA ALA A 652 29.81 -4.63 -20.42
C ALA A 652 28.54 -4.97 -19.64
N LEU A 653 28.38 -6.26 -19.28
CA LEU A 653 27.35 -6.73 -18.37
C LEU A 653 27.98 -7.25 -17.07
N ILE A 654 27.55 -6.69 -15.94
CA ILE A 654 28.05 -7.01 -14.61
C ILE A 654 27.08 -7.95 -13.92
N PHE A 655 27.60 -8.97 -13.25
CA PHE A 655 26.84 -9.86 -12.37
C PHE A 655 27.28 -9.69 -10.93
N ASP A 656 26.34 -9.32 -10.06
CA ASP A 656 26.58 -9.18 -8.63
C ASP A 656 25.35 -9.60 -7.81
N ILE A 657 25.39 -10.82 -7.26
CA ILE A 657 24.34 -11.42 -6.42
C ILE A 657 24.97 -12.33 -5.37
N GLN A 658 24.54 -12.23 -4.10
CA GLN A 658 24.95 -13.18 -3.07
C GLN A 658 24.25 -14.54 -3.25
N GLY A 659 25.05 -15.60 -3.41
CA GLY A 659 24.57 -16.99 -3.43
C GLY A 659 24.44 -17.61 -2.03
N VAL A 660 23.85 -18.81 -1.97
CA VAL A 660 23.67 -19.58 -0.71
C VAL A 660 24.47 -20.89 -0.67
N GLY A 661 25.33 -21.12 -1.66
CA GLY A 661 26.16 -22.33 -1.73
C GLY A 661 25.43 -23.62 -2.09
N SER A 662 24.18 -23.51 -2.58
CA SER A 662 23.33 -24.65 -2.93
C SER A 662 23.01 -24.76 -4.42
N ALA A 663 22.94 -25.99 -4.94
CA ALA A 663 22.49 -26.30 -6.30
C ALA A 663 21.04 -25.88 -6.57
N TRP A 664 20.15 -25.88 -5.57
CA TRP A 664 18.74 -25.50 -5.75
C TRP A 664 18.54 -24.00 -6.06
N TYR A 665 19.52 -23.17 -5.72
CA TYR A 665 19.37 -21.72 -5.77
C TYR A 665 19.65 -21.16 -7.17
N THR A 666 18.69 -20.46 -7.77
CA THR A 666 18.62 -20.26 -9.23
C THR A 666 19.62 -19.25 -9.81
N PHE A 667 20.11 -18.29 -9.03
CA PHE A 667 20.88 -17.14 -9.53
C PHE A 667 22.14 -17.48 -10.33
N LYS A 668 22.89 -18.52 -9.93
CA LYS A 668 24.06 -18.99 -10.68
C LYS A 668 23.72 -19.52 -12.08
N TYR A 669 22.52 -20.05 -12.27
CA TYR A 669 22.08 -20.48 -13.59
C TYR A 669 21.65 -19.29 -14.45
N SER A 670 20.99 -18.28 -13.87
CA SER A 670 20.76 -17.00 -14.54
C SER A 670 22.08 -16.35 -14.98
N MET A 671 23.11 -16.39 -14.13
CA MET A 671 24.46 -15.95 -14.51
C MET A 671 24.98 -16.74 -15.72
N SER A 672 24.87 -18.07 -15.72
CA SER A 672 25.30 -18.90 -16.84
C SER A 672 24.54 -18.61 -18.14
N PHE A 673 23.23 -18.37 -18.07
CA PHE A 673 22.45 -17.96 -19.24
C PHE A 673 22.88 -16.59 -19.76
N ALA A 674 23.13 -15.64 -18.87
CA ALA A 674 23.60 -14.31 -19.24
C ALA A 674 25.02 -14.33 -19.82
N MET A 675 25.93 -15.14 -19.28
CA MET A 675 27.27 -15.35 -19.83
C MET A 675 27.21 -15.86 -21.27
N GLN A 676 26.38 -16.87 -21.53
CA GLN A 676 26.21 -17.39 -22.90
C GLN A 676 25.64 -16.32 -23.84
N ALA A 677 24.61 -15.59 -23.41
CA ALA A 677 24.02 -14.50 -24.22
C ALA A 677 25.04 -13.38 -24.52
N CYS A 678 25.90 -13.05 -23.56
CA CYS A 678 26.98 -12.09 -23.73
C CYS A 678 28.06 -12.59 -24.70
N ALA A 679 28.44 -13.86 -24.62
CA ALA A 679 29.38 -14.46 -25.57
C ALA A 679 28.84 -14.40 -27.01
N GLU A 680 27.57 -14.74 -27.21
CA GLU A 680 26.89 -14.68 -28.51
C GLU A 680 26.75 -13.24 -29.04
N ALA A 681 26.66 -12.25 -28.15
CA ALA A 681 26.54 -10.84 -28.49
C ALA A 681 27.89 -10.09 -28.57
N GLY A 682 29.01 -10.73 -28.21
CA GLY A 682 30.33 -10.08 -28.13
C GLY A 682 30.45 -9.04 -27.02
N ILE A 683 29.67 -9.18 -25.94
CA ILE A 683 29.67 -8.25 -24.80
C ILE A 683 30.53 -8.81 -23.67
N PRO A 684 31.50 -8.05 -23.12
CA PRO A 684 32.26 -8.45 -21.95
C PRO A 684 31.36 -8.73 -20.73
N PHE A 685 31.66 -9.82 -20.00
CA PHE A 685 30.91 -10.24 -18.83
C PHE A 685 31.78 -10.16 -17.57
N ILE A 686 31.35 -9.40 -16.56
CA ILE A 686 32.12 -9.15 -15.34
C ILE A 686 31.39 -9.76 -14.14
N VAL A 687 32.02 -10.70 -13.43
CA VAL A 687 31.48 -11.28 -12.19
C VAL A 687 32.13 -10.61 -10.99
N LEU A 688 31.33 -9.97 -10.15
CA LEU A 688 31.77 -9.44 -8.85
C LEU A 688 31.64 -10.55 -7.83
N ASP A 689 32.76 -11.17 -7.49
CA ASP A 689 32.70 -12.41 -6.72
C ASP A 689 32.31 -12.15 -5.26
N ARG A 690 31.63 -13.14 -4.68
CA ARG A 690 31.09 -13.09 -3.31
C ARG A 690 31.34 -14.39 -2.55
N PRO A 691 31.38 -14.36 -1.20
CA PRO A 691 31.64 -15.55 -0.41
C PRO A 691 30.59 -16.63 -0.67
N ASN A 692 31.02 -17.89 -0.76
CA ASN A 692 30.08 -18.98 -0.52
C ASN A 692 29.82 -19.04 1.00
N PRO A 693 28.58 -18.81 1.47
CA PRO A 693 28.32 -18.68 2.92
C PRO A 693 28.53 -19.98 3.69
N LEU A 694 28.56 -21.12 2.98
CA LEU A 694 28.77 -22.45 3.53
C LEU A 694 30.25 -22.88 3.45
N GLY A 695 31.15 -21.95 3.13
CA GLY A 695 32.56 -22.21 2.87
C GLY A 695 32.80 -22.89 1.52
N GLY A 696 34.09 -23.09 1.21
CA GLY A 696 34.55 -23.73 -0.02
C GLY A 696 35.06 -25.17 0.18
N ARG A 697 35.23 -25.65 1.42
CA ARG A 697 35.83 -26.96 1.67
C ARG A 697 34.86 -28.11 1.45
N VAL A 698 33.69 -28.02 2.09
CA VAL A 698 32.69 -29.08 2.09
C VAL A 698 31.94 -29.13 0.76
N VAL A 699 31.84 -30.32 0.20
CA VAL A 699 30.95 -30.67 -0.92
C VAL A 699 30.13 -31.85 -0.49
N GLU A 700 28.83 -31.75 -0.66
CA GLU A 700 27.89 -32.70 -0.09
C GLU A 700 26.67 -32.87 -1.00
N GLY A 701 26.15 -34.10 -1.00
CA GLY A 701 24.88 -34.45 -1.63
C GLY A 701 25.03 -34.86 -3.09
N PRO A 702 23.96 -35.42 -3.66
CA PRO A 702 23.98 -35.88 -5.04
C PRO A 702 24.10 -34.72 -6.02
N LEU A 703 24.43 -35.04 -7.27
CA LEU A 703 24.30 -34.09 -8.37
C LEU A 703 22.80 -33.79 -8.59
N LEU A 704 22.48 -32.51 -8.73
CA LEU A 704 21.14 -32.05 -9.08
C LEU A 704 20.79 -32.47 -10.51
N ASP A 705 19.59 -33.04 -10.70
CA ASP A 705 19.05 -33.35 -12.02
C ASP A 705 18.84 -32.07 -12.83
N THR A 706 19.32 -32.06 -14.09
CA THR A 706 19.17 -30.90 -14.95
C THR A 706 17.77 -30.85 -15.58
N VAL A 707 17.12 -29.68 -15.47
CA VAL A 707 15.80 -29.36 -16.05
C VAL A 707 15.73 -27.86 -16.29
N SER A 708 14.87 -27.38 -17.21
CA SER A 708 14.53 -25.95 -17.42
C SER A 708 15.62 -24.94 -16.98
N ILE A 709 15.53 -24.37 -15.76
CA ILE A 709 16.51 -23.41 -15.21
C ILE A 709 17.78 -24.05 -14.62
N PHE A 710 17.71 -25.27 -14.09
CA PHE A 710 18.85 -26.02 -13.53
C PHE A 710 19.66 -26.66 -14.66
N ARG A 711 20.43 -25.86 -15.41
CA ARG A 711 21.08 -26.33 -16.64
C ARG A 711 22.43 -27.04 -16.45
N HIS A 712 23.00 -27.01 -15.25
CA HIS A 712 24.30 -27.66 -14.93
C HIS A 712 24.20 -28.60 -13.74
N PRO A 713 24.76 -29.83 -13.84
CA PRO A 713 24.82 -30.76 -12.73
C PRO A 713 25.78 -30.20 -11.66
N LEU A 714 25.26 -29.99 -10.45
CA LEU A 714 26.04 -29.54 -9.29
C LEU A 714 25.66 -30.36 -8.07
N PRO A 715 26.62 -30.69 -7.18
CA PRO A 715 26.30 -31.23 -5.86
C PRO A 715 25.40 -30.26 -5.09
N LEU A 716 24.44 -30.78 -4.33
CA LEU A 716 23.47 -29.96 -3.60
C LEU A 716 24.14 -28.88 -2.74
N ARG A 717 25.28 -29.18 -2.13
CA ARG A 717 26.25 -28.21 -1.59
C ARG A 717 27.53 -28.29 -2.40
N HIS A 718 27.77 -27.32 -3.28
CA HIS A 718 28.84 -27.39 -4.29
C HIS A 718 30.18 -26.80 -3.83
N GLY A 719 30.18 -25.95 -2.79
CA GLY A 719 31.40 -25.38 -2.19
C GLY A 719 32.23 -24.53 -3.16
N MET A 720 31.61 -23.81 -4.09
CA MET A 720 32.30 -22.90 -5.02
C MET A 720 31.68 -21.50 -4.95
N THR A 721 32.46 -20.46 -5.21
CA THR A 721 31.92 -19.10 -5.40
C THR A 721 31.30 -18.97 -6.78
N TYR A 722 30.58 -17.88 -7.04
CA TYR A 722 30.00 -17.63 -8.37
C TYR A 722 31.09 -17.29 -9.40
N GLY A 723 32.18 -16.61 -9.00
CA GLY A 723 33.35 -16.42 -9.85
C GLY A 723 34.05 -17.74 -10.25
N GLU A 724 34.17 -18.68 -9.31
CA GLU A 724 34.72 -20.02 -9.60
C GLU A 724 33.81 -20.82 -10.55
N LEU A 725 32.49 -20.76 -10.36
CA LEU A 725 31.53 -21.43 -11.25
C LEU A 725 31.48 -20.79 -12.65
N ALA A 726 31.54 -19.46 -12.74
CA ALA A 726 31.60 -18.76 -14.01
C ALA A 726 32.83 -19.18 -14.81
N THR A 727 34.01 -19.18 -14.17
CA THR A 727 35.27 -19.63 -14.82
C THR A 727 35.15 -21.07 -15.29
N MET A 728 34.65 -21.97 -14.44
CA MET A 728 34.46 -23.38 -14.78
C MET A 728 33.54 -23.56 -15.98
N TRP A 729 32.34 -22.97 -15.95
CA TRP A 729 31.35 -23.16 -17.01
C TRP A 729 31.72 -22.45 -18.32
N ASN A 730 32.48 -21.35 -18.27
CA ASN A 730 32.96 -20.72 -19.50
C ASN A 730 33.84 -21.68 -20.31
N GLU A 731 34.67 -22.49 -19.63
CA GLU A 731 35.52 -23.51 -20.26
C GLU A 731 34.75 -24.80 -20.56
N THR A 732 34.08 -25.40 -19.58
CA THR A 732 33.47 -26.73 -19.74
C THR A 732 32.29 -26.77 -20.68
N GLU A 733 31.54 -25.67 -20.79
CA GLU A 733 30.38 -25.55 -21.67
C GLU A 733 30.73 -24.88 -23.01
N GLY A 734 31.96 -24.38 -23.16
CA GLY A 734 32.45 -23.78 -24.39
C GLY A 734 31.73 -22.48 -24.79
N TYR A 735 31.31 -21.66 -23.82
CA TYR A 735 30.61 -20.40 -24.13
C TYR A 735 31.49 -19.41 -24.89
N GLY A 736 32.78 -19.34 -24.54
CA GLY A 736 33.69 -18.36 -25.14
C GLY A 736 33.40 -16.91 -24.74
N ALA A 737 32.81 -16.68 -23.56
CA ALA A 737 32.57 -15.33 -23.05
C ALA A 737 33.90 -14.64 -22.72
N ASP A 738 34.00 -13.34 -23.03
CA ASP A 738 35.04 -12.45 -22.50
C ASP A 738 34.76 -12.19 -21.01
N LEU A 739 35.15 -13.16 -20.18
CA LEU A 739 34.84 -13.23 -18.76
C LEU A 739 35.96 -12.58 -17.94
N THR A 740 35.59 -11.59 -17.12
CA THR A 740 36.43 -11.06 -16.05
C THR A 740 35.81 -11.38 -14.69
N VAL A 741 36.58 -12.00 -13.79
CA VAL A 741 36.15 -12.22 -12.40
C VAL A 741 36.91 -11.28 -11.47
N ILE A 742 36.19 -10.38 -10.80
CA ILE A 742 36.76 -9.53 -9.75
C ILE A 742 36.80 -10.33 -8.46
N LYS A 743 37.98 -10.89 -8.18
CA LYS A 743 38.21 -11.73 -6.99
C LYS A 743 38.05 -10.93 -5.71
N MET A 744 37.42 -11.53 -4.71
CA MET A 744 37.39 -10.96 -3.36
C MET A 744 38.78 -10.89 -2.74
N LYS A 745 38.95 -9.99 -1.78
CA LYS A 745 40.13 -9.93 -0.90
C LYS A 745 39.79 -10.48 0.47
N GLY A 746 40.66 -11.33 1.01
CA GLY A 746 40.55 -11.84 2.39
C GLY A 746 39.74 -13.12 2.57
N TRP A 747 38.84 -13.48 1.64
CA TRP A 747 38.08 -14.74 1.74
C TRP A 747 38.99 -15.96 1.59
N ARG A 748 38.77 -16.95 2.44
CA ARG A 748 39.44 -18.26 2.41
C ARG A 748 38.38 -19.35 2.35
N ARG A 749 38.69 -20.48 1.73
CA ARG A 749 37.72 -21.58 1.59
C ARG A 749 37.26 -22.17 2.93
N SER A 750 38.03 -21.97 4.00
CA SER A 750 37.66 -22.35 5.36
C SER A 750 36.55 -21.49 5.96
N MET A 751 36.39 -20.25 5.50
CA MET A 751 35.48 -19.28 6.11
C MET A 751 34.03 -19.63 5.80
N LEU A 752 33.24 -19.83 6.85
CA LEU A 752 31.80 -19.67 6.82
C LEU A 752 31.43 -18.18 6.85
N TRP A 753 30.16 -17.86 6.56
CA TRP A 753 29.72 -16.46 6.47
C TRP A 753 30.04 -15.62 7.71
N ASN A 754 29.81 -16.16 8.91
CA ASN A 754 30.06 -15.49 10.18
C ASN A 754 31.55 -15.11 10.38
N GLU A 755 32.48 -15.81 9.74
CA GLU A 755 33.92 -15.52 9.79
C GLU A 755 34.35 -14.43 8.80
N THR A 756 33.48 -14.03 7.86
CA THR A 756 33.80 -12.99 6.87
C THR A 756 33.71 -11.58 7.43
N GLY A 757 32.93 -11.38 8.51
CA GLY A 757 32.56 -10.08 9.05
C GLY A 757 31.50 -9.32 8.23
N LEU A 758 31.02 -9.89 7.11
CA LEU A 758 29.94 -9.31 6.32
C LEU A 758 28.58 -9.59 6.98
N LEU A 759 27.65 -8.63 6.87
CA LEU A 759 26.29 -8.80 7.39
C LEU A 759 25.40 -9.51 6.36
N TRP A 760 24.55 -10.42 6.84
CA TRP A 760 23.65 -11.18 5.98
C TRP A 760 22.51 -10.29 5.48
N VAL A 761 22.46 -10.05 4.17
CA VAL A 761 21.32 -9.43 3.50
C VAL A 761 20.60 -10.50 2.71
N MET A 762 19.31 -10.69 2.99
CA MET A 762 18.54 -11.82 2.45
C MET A 762 18.51 -11.80 0.91
N PRO A 763 18.96 -12.88 0.23
CA PRO A 763 18.92 -12.95 -1.22
C PRO A 763 17.52 -13.29 -1.79
N SER A 764 16.59 -13.76 -0.95
CA SER A 764 15.17 -13.99 -1.29
C SER A 764 14.30 -13.96 -0.03
N PRO A 765 12.96 -13.76 -0.14
CA PRO A 765 12.08 -13.60 1.02
C PRO A 765 12.10 -14.75 2.04
N ASN A 766 12.28 -15.99 1.59
CA ASN A 766 12.35 -17.18 2.47
C ASN A 766 13.80 -17.61 2.78
N MET A 767 14.78 -16.75 2.50
CA MET A 767 16.19 -16.92 2.84
C MET A 767 16.61 -15.80 3.81
N GLY A 768 15.80 -15.61 4.85
CA GLY A 768 15.88 -14.47 5.74
C GLY A 768 17.13 -14.44 6.63
N THR A 769 17.70 -15.62 6.95
CA THR A 769 18.81 -15.73 7.90
C THR A 769 19.93 -16.63 7.40
N LEU A 770 21.13 -16.48 7.99
CA LEU A 770 22.28 -17.34 7.70
C LEU A 770 22.00 -18.80 8.09
N GLU A 771 21.30 -19.02 9.21
CA GLU A 771 20.92 -20.35 9.69
C GLU A 771 20.07 -21.07 8.65
N THR A 772 19.17 -20.35 7.98
CA THR A 772 18.38 -20.88 6.88
C THR A 772 19.30 -21.34 5.74
N ALA A 773 20.30 -20.54 5.36
CA ALA A 773 21.25 -20.91 4.31
C ALA A 773 22.07 -22.16 4.65
N ILE A 774 22.42 -22.36 5.93
CA ILE A 774 23.16 -23.53 6.41
C ILE A 774 22.39 -24.83 6.19
N VAL A 775 21.08 -24.83 6.46
CA VAL A 775 20.26 -26.05 6.34
C VAL A 775 19.69 -26.25 4.93
N TYR A 776 19.62 -25.18 4.13
CA TYR A 776 18.93 -25.14 2.85
C TYR A 776 19.35 -26.22 1.83
N PRO A 777 20.64 -26.57 1.63
CA PRO A 777 21.01 -27.56 0.61
C PRO A 777 20.30 -28.92 0.78
N GLY A 778 20.10 -29.35 2.03
CA GLY A 778 19.33 -30.55 2.36
C GLY A 778 17.85 -30.29 2.55
N GLN A 779 17.48 -29.26 3.33
CA GLN A 779 16.07 -28.98 3.65
C GLN A 779 15.23 -28.61 2.42
N CYS A 780 15.84 -28.10 1.35
CA CYS A 780 15.13 -27.86 0.09
C CYS A 780 14.59 -29.15 -0.57
N LEU A 781 15.08 -30.34 -0.18
CA LEU A 781 14.52 -31.62 -0.64
C LEU A 781 13.03 -31.75 -0.28
N PHE A 782 12.59 -31.16 0.84
CA PHE A 782 11.19 -31.20 1.26
C PHE A 782 10.25 -30.46 0.30
N GLU A 783 10.71 -29.49 -0.50
CA GLU A 783 9.87 -28.80 -1.51
C GLU A 783 9.27 -29.77 -2.53
N ARG A 784 9.96 -30.88 -2.79
CA ARG A 784 9.51 -31.93 -3.72
C ARG A 784 8.64 -33.01 -3.08
N THR A 785 8.03 -32.72 -1.94
CA THR A 785 7.27 -33.68 -1.13
C THR A 785 5.93 -33.16 -0.61
N ASN A 786 5.15 -34.00 0.07
CA ASN A 786 3.97 -33.62 0.88
C ASN A 786 4.31 -33.22 2.33
N ILE A 787 5.58 -33.03 2.68
CA ILE A 787 6.02 -32.52 3.98
C ILE A 787 6.25 -31.02 3.83
N SER A 788 5.73 -30.19 4.73
CA SER A 788 6.05 -28.77 4.78
C SER A 788 7.53 -28.58 5.12
N GLU A 789 8.18 -27.69 4.40
CA GLU A 789 9.54 -27.17 4.65
C GLU A 789 9.52 -25.89 5.50
N GLY A 790 8.40 -25.58 6.16
CA GLY A 790 8.30 -24.42 7.05
C GLY A 790 8.03 -23.08 6.36
N ARG A 791 7.94 -23.02 5.02
CA ARG A 791 7.38 -21.84 4.32
C ARG A 791 5.96 -21.57 4.82
N GLY A 792 5.55 -20.30 4.82
CA GLY A 792 4.30 -19.87 5.46
C GLY A 792 4.38 -19.75 6.99
N THR A 793 5.59 -19.79 7.55
CA THR A 793 5.89 -19.52 8.96
C THR A 793 7.05 -18.53 9.07
N THR A 794 7.45 -18.18 10.29
CA THR A 794 8.63 -17.34 10.56
C THR A 794 9.97 -18.09 10.50
N LYS A 795 9.97 -19.41 10.23
CA LYS A 795 11.17 -20.26 10.21
C LYS A 795 11.24 -21.16 8.95
N PRO A 796 11.25 -20.59 7.73
CA PRO A 796 11.35 -21.38 6.51
C PRO A 796 12.64 -22.22 6.52
N PHE A 797 12.53 -23.47 6.07
CA PHE A 797 13.56 -24.52 6.00
C PHE A 797 14.18 -24.97 7.32
N LEU A 798 14.02 -24.22 8.41
CA LEU A 798 14.50 -24.63 9.74
C LEU A 798 13.54 -25.62 10.42
N ILE A 799 12.28 -25.63 10.00
CA ILE A 799 11.28 -26.60 10.46
C ILE A 799 10.75 -27.42 9.29
N SER A 800 10.50 -28.70 9.53
CA SER A 800 9.80 -29.58 8.61
C SER A 800 8.70 -30.36 9.31
N GLY A 801 7.61 -30.69 8.62
CA GLY A 801 6.51 -31.44 9.24
C GLY A 801 5.30 -31.67 8.35
N SER A 802 4.42 -32.57 8.78
CA SER A 802 3.17 -32.91 8.10
C SER A 802 2.13 -33.42 9.10
N THR A 803 0.92 -33.68 8.65
CA THR A 803 -0.22 -34.07 9.51
C THR A 803 -0.10 -35.48 10.07
N TRP A 804 0.77 -36.31 9.49
CA TRP A 804 0.93 -37.73 9.79
C TRP A 804 2.21 -38.07 10.57
N ILE A 805 3.04 -37.08 10.88
CA ILE A 805 4.33 -37.28 11.57
C ILE A 805 4.12 -37.26 13.09
N ASP A 806 4.74 -38.20 13.79
CA ASP A 806 4.86 -38.17 15.25
C ASP A 806 6.12 -37.36 15.63
N ALA A 807 5.92 -36.10 16.04
CA ALA A 807 7.00 -35.14 16.30
C ALA A 807 7.99 -35.64 17.35
N GLU A 808 7.50 -36.22 18.44
CA GLU A 808 8.32 -36.68 19.57
C GLU A 808 9.16 -37.89 19.17
N LYS A 809 8.56 -38.88 18.51
CA LYS A 809 9.31 -40.05 18.03
C LYS A 809 10.36 -39.68 16.99
N ALA A 810 10.01 -38.80 16.04
CA ALA A 810 10.94 -38.35 15.03
C ALA A 810 12.14 -37.60 15.65
N ALA A 811 11.89 -36.68 16.59
CA ALA A 811 12.95 -35.96 17.28
C ALA A 811 13.84 -36.89 18.12
N ALA A 812 13.24 -37.83 18.86
CA ALA A 812 13.98 -38.81 19.68
C ALA A 812 14.87 -39.71 18.81
N ASP A 813 14.34 -40.25 17.70
CA ASP A 813 15.10 -41.06 16.75
C ASP A 813 16.25 -40.27 16.14
N LEU A 814 16.01 -39.05 15.65
CA LEU A 814 17.04 -38.20 15.06
C LEU A 814 18.16 -37.85 16.03
N ASN A 815 17.81 -37.49 17.27
CA ASN A 815 18.82 -37.20 18.29
C ASN A 815 19.61 -38.44 18.70
N SER A 816 19.03 -39.65 18.63
CA SER A 816 19.74 -40.90 18.93
C SER A 816 20.82 -41.26 17.90
N ARG A 817 20.72 -40.72 16.68
CA ARG A 817 21.66 -40.98 15.58
C ARG A 817 22.97 -40.20 15.69
N GLY A 818 23.07 -39.22 16.60
CA GLY A 818 24.30 -38.46 16.84
C GLY A 818 24.74 -37.60 15.65
N ILE A 819 23.78 -37.05 14.89
CA ILE A 819 24.04 -36.17 13.74
C ILE A 819 24.85 -34.95 14.21
N LYS A 820 26.02 -34.74 13.60
CA LYS A 820 26.98 -33.73 14.05
C LYS A 820 26.46 -32.32 13.78
N GLY A 821 26.68 -31.43 14.74
CA GLY A 821 26.41 -29.99 14.57
C GLY A 821 24.93 -29.60 14.57
N ALA A 822 24.01 -30.49 14.96
CA ALA A 822 22.60 -30.15 15.13
C ALA A 822 21.93 -30.94 16.26
N ILE A 823 20.84 -30.37 16.78
CA ILE A 823 19.86 -31.02 17.67
C ILE A 823 18.49 -30.89 17.02
N PHE A 824 17.65 -31.91 17.12
CA PHE A 824 16.30 -31.91 16.56
C PHE A 824 15.28 -31.75 17.68
N ARG A 825 14.46 -30.69 17.60
CA ARG A 825 13.43 -30.39 18.58
C ARG A 825 12.04 -30.71 17.99
N PRO A 826 11.14 -31.38 18.73
CA PRO A 826 9.77 -31.56 18.25
C PRO A 826 9.07 -30.19 18.06
N VAL A 827 8.29 -30.05 16.99
CA VAL A 827 7.58 -28.80 16.67
C VAL A 827 6.18 -29.07 16.11
N HIS A 828 5.27 -28.16 16.42
CA HIS A 828 3.89 -28.13 15.94
C HIS A 828 3.64 -26.76 15.30
N PHE A 829 3.16 -26.73 14.07
CA PHE A 829 2.98 -25.49 13.34
C PHE A 829 1.91 -25.61 12.26
N ILE A 830 1.34 -24.48 11.86
CA ILE A 830 0.41 -24.39 10.73
C ILE A 830 1.12 -23.56 9.65
N PRO A 831 1.55 -24.15 8.53
CA PRO A 831 2.15 -23.39 7.43
C PRO A 831 1.04 -22.68 6.65
N GLU A 832 1.08 -21.36 6.57
CA GLU A 832 0.05 -20.57 5.91
C GLU A 832 0.30 -20.42 4.39
N ASN A 833 -0.77 -20.47 3.59
CA ASN A 833 -0.73 -20.09 2.18
C ASN A 833 -2.04 -19.39 1.79
N SER A 834 -1.90 -18.18 1.21
CA SER A 834 -3.00 -17.33 0.76
C SER A 834 -3.45 -17.60 -0.70
N ALA A 835 -2.72 -18.41 -1.46
CA ALA A 835 -3.03 -18.71 -2.85
C ALA A 835 -4.04 -19.87 -2.97
N THR A 836 -5.21 -19.58 -3.55
CA THR A 836 -6.22 -20.59 -3.90
C THR A 836 -5.95 -21.15 -5.31
N GLY A 837 -5.68 -22.45 -5.45
CA GLY A 837 -5.87 -23.11 -6.74
C GLY A 837 -4.99 -24.31 -7.10
N SER A 838 -3.81 -24.50 -6.49
CA SER A 838 -3.00 -25.70 -6.78
C SER A 838 -2.18 -26.16 -5.58
N ASN A 839 -2.32 -27.45 -5.24
CA ASN A 839 -1.49 -28.13 -4.26
C ASN A 839 -1.04 -29.50 -4.83
N PRO A 840 -0.23 -29.50 -5.90
CA PRO A 840 0.04 -30.69 -6.72
C PRO A 840 0.73 -31.83 -5.96
N ARG A 841 1.26 -31.58 -4.76
CA ARG A 841 1.95 -32.56 -3.91
C ARG A 841 1.31 -32.72 -2.54
N GLY A 842 0.12 -32.17 -2.30
CA GLY A 842 -0.59 -32.34 -1.03
C GLY A 842 0.15 -31.77 0.19
N LYS A 843 0.85 -30.64 0.04
CA LYS A 843 1.44 -29.90 1.17
C LYS A 843 0.37 -29.62 2.23
N PRO A 844 0.69 -29.67 3.53
CA PRO A 844 -0.28 -29.50 4.61
C PRO A 844 -0.58 -28.01 4.89
N TRP A 845 -0.82 -27.23 3.83
CA TRP A 845 -1.13 -25.80 3.93
C TRP A 845 -2.39 -25.59 4.77
N ASN A 846 -2.31 -24.65 5.71
CA ASN A 846 -3.39 -24.29 6.63
C ASN A 846 -3.87 -25.47 7.49
N MET A 847 -3.03 -26.50 7.68
CA MET A 847 -3.30 -27.66 8.54
C MET A 847 -2.25 -27.75 9.66
N MET A 848 -2.68 -28.22 10.84
CA MET A 848 -1.74 -28.53 11.92
C MET A 848 -0.75 -29.60 11.46
N SER A 849 0.52 -29.24 11.43
CA SER A 849 1.63 -30.08 11.06
C SER A 849 2.50 -30.36 12.28
N HIS A 850 3.04 -31.56 12.31
CA HIS A 850 3.90 -32.09 13.35
C HIS A 850 5.24 -32.46 12.73
N GLY A 851 6.34 -32.24 13.41
CA GLY A 851 7.64 -32.63 12.89
C GLY A 851 8.79 -32.13 13.75
N VAL A 852 9.88 -31.70 13.12
CA VAL A 852 11.09 -31.27 13.83
C VAL A 852 11.58 -29.91 13.36
N GLU A 853 12.16 -29.17 14.31
CA GLU A 853 13.02 -28.03 14.06
C GLU A 853 14.49 -28.47 14.14
N VAL A 854 15.28 -28.08 13.14
CA VAL A 854 16.74 -28.28 13.13
C VAL A 854 17.40 -27.12 13.87
N MET A 855 17.93 -27.41 15.06
CA MET A 855 18.72 -26.46 15.86
C MET A 855 20.19 -26.67 15.55
N VAL A 856 20.77 -25.86 14.65
CA VAL A 856 22.20 -25.95 14.32
C VAL A 856 23.04 -25.51 15.52
N THR A 857 23.87 -26.41 16.03
CA THR A 857 24.75 -26.17 17.19
C THR A 857 26.20 -25.90 16.78
N ASP A 858 26.65 -26.47 15.66
CA ASP A 858 27.96 -26.21 15.08
C ASP A 858 27.88 -26.29 13.54
N PRO A 859 27.82 -25.15 12.83
CA PRO A 859 27.68 -25.12 11.38
C PRO A 859 28.93 -25.61 10.63
N ALA A 860 30.11 -25.67 11.26
CA ALA A 860 31.34 -26.09 10.60
C ALA A 860 31.38 -27.60 10.32
N VAL A 861 30.72 -28.39 11.17
CA VAL A 861 30.63 -29.85 11.05
C VAL A 861 29.26 -30.34 10.58
N PHE A 862 28.28 -29.43 10.44
CA PHE A 862 26.92 -29.78 10.01
C PHE A 862 26.86 -30.12 8.52
N MET A 863 26.34 -31.33 8.25
CA MET A 863 26.12 -31.90 6.93
C MET A 863 24.63 -31.88 6.61
N SER A 864 24.21 -30.89 5.84
CA SER A 864 22.80 -30.53 5.65
C SER A 864 21.99 -31.57 4.87
N VAL A 865 22.60 -32.23 3.89
CA VAL A 865 21.96 -33.27 3.06
C VAL A 865 21.87 -34.57 3.84
N GLU A 866 22.92 -34.92 4.58
CA GLU A 866 22.93 -36.04 5.54
C GLU A 866 21.79 -35.89 6.55
N ALA A 867 21.67 -34.71 7.19
CA ALA A 867 20.60 -34.42 8.13
C ALA A 867 19.21 -34.56 7.49
N ALA A 868 19.02 -34.10 6.25
CA ALA A 868 17.75 -34.23 5.53
C ALA A 868 17.41 -35.68 5.19
N VAL A 869 18.39 -36.49 4.75
CA VAL A 869 18.20 -37.94 4.48
C VAL A 869 17.80 -38.67 5.76
N HIS A 870 18.47 -38.41 6.88
CA HIS A 870 18.06 -38.96 8.16
C HIS A 870 16.66 -38.49 8.60
N THR A 871 16.30 -37.24 8.33
CA THR A 871 14.96 -36.71 8.63
C THR A 871 13.88 -37.43 7.83
N PHE A 872 14.10 -37.70 6.53
CA PHE A 872 13.19 -38.52 5.74
C PHE A 872 13.06 -39.95 6.30
N ASP A 873 14.17 -40.58 6.65
CA ASP A 873 14.17 -41.93 7.24
C ASP A 873 13.39 -41.96 8.57
N ALA A 874 13.60 -40.97 9.44
CA ALA A 874 12.87 -40.85 10.71
C ALA A 874 11.37 -40.63 10.50
N TYR A 875 10.97 -39.75 9.57
CA TYR A 875 9.55 -39.52 9.27
C TYR A 875 8.87 -40.76 8.70
N ARG A 876 9.53 -41.51 7.81
CA ARG A 876 8.99 -42.77 7.29
C ARG A 876 8.74 -43.80 8.39
N LYS A 877 9.55 -43.84 9.45
CA LYS A 877 9.30 -44.73 10.60
C LYS A 877 8.06 -44.35 11.41
N THR A 878 7.62 -43.08 11.35
CA THR A 878 6.40 -42.64 12.03
C THR A 878 5.12 -43.03 11.27
N SER A 879 5.17 -43.01 9.93
CA SER A 879 4.07 -43.44 9.06
C SER A 879 4.60 -43.83 7.66
N PRO A 880 4.93 -45.11 7.42
CA PRO A 880 5.69 -45.55 6.25
C PRO A 880 5.02 -45.25 4.89
N ASP A 881 3.69 -45.29 4.84
CA ASP A 881 2.93 -45.22 3.58
C ASP A 881 2.46 -43.80 3.23
N SER A 882 2.76 -42.80 4.08
CA SER A 882 2.22 -41.45 3.95
C SER A 882 3.07 -40.49 3.10
N LEU A 883 4.30 -40.85 2.74
CA LEU A 883 5.23 -39.97 2.02
C LEU A 883 4.94 -39.93 0.52
N ILE A 884 4.66 -38.74 0.00
CA ILE A 884 4.62 -38.46 -1.45
C ILE A 884 5.82 -37.59 -1.77
N TRP A 885 6.76 -38.09 -2.58
CA TRP A 885 7.99 -37.36 -2.88
C TRP A 885 8.61 -37.69 -4.23
N SER A 886 9.42 -36.75 -4.74
CA SER A 886 10.21 -36.92 -5.97
C SER A 886 11.65 -36.38 -5.77
N PRO A 887 12.47 -37.05 -4.93
CA PRO A 887 13.85 -36.66 -4.68
C PRO A 887 14.77 -37.01 -5.87
N PRO A 888 16.03 -36.56 -5.87
CA PRO A 888 17.06 -37.04 -6.81
C PRO A 888 17.15 -38.57 -6.84
N ALA A 889 17.52 -39.14 -8.00
CA ALA A 889 17.46 -40.58 -8.24
C ALA A 889 18.20 -41.44 -7.19
N VAL A 890 19.38 -40.99 -6.74
CA VAL A 890 20.14 -41.73 -5.72
C VAL A 890 19.46 -41.71 -4.35
N ILE A 891 18.80 -40.62 -3.96
CA ILE A 891 18.04 -40.54 -2.70
C ILE A 891 16.76 -41.37 -2.80
N LYS A 892 16.15 -41.46 -3.99
CA LYS A 892 14.94 -42.28 -4.23
C LYS A 892 15.15 -43.77 -3.93
N ARG A 893 16.39 -44.25 -3.94
CA ARG A 893 16.73 -45.64 -3.54
C ARG A 893 16.35 -45.97 -2.10
N MET A 894 16.01 -44.99 -1.25
CA MET A 894 15.38 -45.24 0.05
C MET A 894 14.04 -45.99 -0.06
N ASP A 895 13.41 -46.02 -1.22
CA ASP A 895 12.19 -46.79 -1.48
C ASP A 895 12.49 -48.31 -1.66
N GLU A 896 13.75 -48.69 -1.88
CA GLU A 896 14.17 -50.08 -2.05
C GLU A 896 14.21 -50.82 -0.69
N PRO A 897 13.67 -52.06 -0.59
CA PRO A 897 13.69 -52.82 0.65
C PRO A 897 15.11 -53.05 1.19
N GLY A 898 15.34 -52.67 2.44
CA GLY A 898 16.60 -52.92 3.16
C GLY A 898 17.69 -51.86 2.96
N VAL A 899 17.49 -50.86 2.12
CA VAL A 899 18.46 -49.77 1.92
C VAL A 899 18.45 -48.81 3.12
N THR A 900 19.62 -48.55 3.70
CA THR A 900 19.74 -47.66 4.87
C THR A 900 20.06 -46.22 4.50
N ALA A 901 19.79 -45.28 5.41
CA ALA A 901 20.15 -43.88 5.24
C ALA A 901 21.66 -43.70 4.99
N GLU A 902 22.50 -44.47 5.69
CA GLU A 902 23.97 -44.43 5.59
C GLU A 902 24.46 -44.88 4.20
N GLU A 903 23.82 -45.89 3.61
CA GLU A 903 24.12 -46.33 2.25
C GLU A 903 23.80 -45.23 1.21
N ILE A 904 22.70 -44.49 1.42
CA ILE A 904 22.31 -43.37 0.56
C ILE A 904 23.27 -42.20 0.71
N ILE A 905 23.63 -41.84 1.95
CA ILE A 905 24.58 -40.76 2.23
C ILE A 905 25.92 -41.06 1.56
N LYS A 906 26.42 -42.29 1.71
CA LYS A 906 27.64 -42.74 1.03
C LYS A 906 27.50 -42.68 -0.49
N ALA A 907 26.40 -43.17 -1.05
CA ALA A 907 26.17 -43.13 -2.50
C ALA A 907 26.09 -41.71 -3.06
N CYS A 908 25.49 -40.77 -2.31
CA CYS A 908 25.50 -39.34 -2.67
C CYS A 908 26.92 -38.79 -2.70
N GLN A 909 27.75 -39.15 -1.72
CA GLN A 909 29.14 -38.70 -1.66
C GLN A 909 30.00 -39.32 -2.77
N ASP A 910 29.76 -40.59 -3.13
CA ASP A 910 30.49 -41.27 -4.19
C ASP A 910 30.29 -40.55 -5.55
N GLN A 911 29.09 -40.00 -5.81
CA GLN A 911 28.75 -39.27 -7.04
C GLN A 911 29.52 -37.95 -7.23
N VAL A 912 30.00 -37.30 -6.16
CA VAL A 912 30.66 -35.99 -6.29
C VAL A 912 32.14 -36.08 -6.66
N SER A 913 32.70 -37.29 -6.74
CA SER A 913 34.13 -37.53 -6.96
C SER A 913 34.67 -36.87 -8.23
N GLU A 914 33.93 -36.94 -9.33
CA GLU A 914 34.36 -36.32 -10.59
C GLU A 914 34.27 -34.78 -10.51
N PHE A 915 33.20 -34.25 -9.92
CA PHE A 915 33.06 -32.82 -9.69
C PHE A 915 34.20 -32.27 -8.83
N LEU A 916 34.64 -33.01 -7.80
CA LEU A 916 35.78 -32.63 -6.96
C LEU A 916 37.10 -32.50 -7.75
N LYS A 917 37.34 -33.37 -8.73
CA LYS A 917 38.51 -33.30 -9.61
C LYS A 917 38.42 -32.11 -10.57
N VAL A 918 37.25 -31.93 -11.21
CA VAL A 918 37.05 -30.87 -12.19
C VAL A 918 37.15 -29.50 -11.52
N ARG A 919 36.47 -29.28 -10.39
CA ARG A 919 36.47 -27.97 -9.72
C ARG A 919 37.85 -27.49 -9.30
N GLN A 920 38.79 -28.40 -9.03
CA GLN A 920 40.13 -28.07 -8.53
C GLN A 920 40.90 -27.14 -9.48
N LYS A 921 40.64 -27.24 -10.79
CA LYS A 921 41.25 -26.38 -11.82
C LYS A 921 40.78 -24.93 -11.75
N TYR A 922 39.59 -24.69 -11.19
CA TYR A 922 38.89 -23.42 -11.27
C TYR A 922 38.78 -22.70 -9.92
N LEU A 923 39.38 -23.25 -8.85
CA LEU A 923 39.34 -22.62 -7.54
C LEU A 923 40.21 -21.35 -7.54
N LEU A 924 39.59 -20.23 -7.18
CA LEU A 924 40.23 -18.91 -7.15
C LEU A 924 40.84 -18.58 -5.78
N TYR A 925 40.39 -19.30 -4.74
CA TYR A 925 40.74 -19.05 -3.34
C TYR A 925 41.37 -20.28 -2.70
N ARG A 926 42.20 -20.07 -1.68
CA ARG A 926 42.89 -21.14 -0.93
C ARG A 926 42.14 -21.53 0.34
#